data_AF-Q63UK1-F1
#
_entry.id   AF-Q63UK1-F1
#
_cell.length_a   1.000
_cell.length_b   1.000
_cell.length_c   1.000
_cell.angle_alpha   90.00
_cell.angle_beta   90.00
_cell.angle_gamma   90.00
#
_symmetry.space_group_name_H-M   'P 1'
#
loop_
_entity.id
_entity.type
_entity.pdbx_description
1 polymer ?
#
loop_
_entity_poly.entity_id
_entity_poly.type
_entity_poly.pdbx_seq_one_letter_code
_entity_poly.pdbx_strand_id
1 'polypeptide(L)'
;MTPMKALFRILLIAFFVVAARPSAASIYEQELPPELFSQPDLCKWTDCASVLPGANAFSARKGSPPYVEAYADDGHARALKGYVFLSTDIADIQGYSGKPIVTLIGMDTKGTITGVRVLKHSEPILLVGIPESKLLAFLRQYVGKFAGARFEIGNGDAGAASLDAISGATVTVIAENQLISRCAVAIASQVGIVKETVLPQAKLLPSDARETWQALVERGAIAHLAIRPDDVGAPDTGAPYLDLYYGYLNAPAIGKSILGEHEYAQLMSRLKPGEHALFVVANGTESFKGSGFVRGGIYDRIQVRQGIHAFTFKDSDYLNLYALRAAGAPSFNETGIFIVRSTRFSAAYPWKFVFLGHRSDQETGAKTFSAFASPYWLPGEFLAGGRPRVDEDAPVWRKAWAGKRLEIGLFVGWIAAVMLFFATRERWVRRAKRADKRWVSWPKTASWLIAIGFAGWHELAQPSITQVLTLVHALASGWNWGLFLSDPFIFVFWIAIAVTVLVWGRGLFCGWLCPFGSLSELLYKIARATGLKSLQRKLPAHWHNRLRKLKYAVFAVLLVVSFFSMPWAEKLAEIEPFKTTFLVGVLNRAWPFVLFWTAVVGASIFVERPFCKYLCPLGASLALPGRLRVIKLERKPECTSCHACAVGCGSQAIDPAGRIDPMECLLCLDCMVMYYDAHSCPPLSKERKRREKAGLPLTPVGKDGRYIPIERV
;
A
#
# COMPACT_ATOMS: atom_id res chain seq x y z
N MET A 1 -2.51 -16.51 55.83
CA MET A 1 -2.47 -16.04 54.41
C MET A 1 -1.23 -16.62 53.76
N THR A 2 -1.37 -17.45 52.73
CA THR A 2 -0.29 -18.30 52.21
C THR A 2 0.77 -17.51 51.42
N PRO A 3 2.06 -17.91 51.51
CA PRO A 3 3.20 -17.23 50.85
C PRO A 3 3.06 -17.17 49.31
N MET A 4 2.23 -18.04 48.74
CA MET A 4 1.92 -18.08 47.30
C MET A 4 1.13 -16.86 46.81
N LYS A 5 0.32 -16.22 47.66
CA LYS A 5 -0.43 -15.00 47.31
C LYS A 5 0.46 -13.74 47.36
N ALA A 6 1.50 -13.74 48.19
CA ALA A 6 2.49 -12.66 48.24
C ALA A 6 3.40 -12.69 47.02
N LEU A 7 3.86 -13.88 46.61
CA LEU A 7 4.68 -14.07 45.40
C LEU A 7 3.92 -13.66 44.12
N PHE A 8 2.63 -13.99 44.03
CA PHE A 8 1.77 -13.58 42.91
C PHE A 8 1.56 -12.07 42.85
N ARG A 9 1.43 -11.39 44.00
CA ARG A 9 1.31 -9.92 44.06
C ARG A 9 2.63 -9.22 43.72
N ILE A 10 3.76 -9.75 44.15
CA ILE A 10 5.09 -9.22 43.81
C ILE A 10 5.38 -9.40 42.32
N LEU A 11 5.00 -10.54 41.73
CA LEU A 11 5.09 -10.77 40.28
C LEU A 11 4.14 -9.86 39.48
N LEU A 12 2.94 -9.59 39.98
CA LEU A 12 2.02 -8.62 39.35
C LEU A 12 2.58 -7.20 39.41
N ILE A 13 3.13 -6.77 40.55
CA ILE A 13 3.69 -5.43 40.71
C ILE A 13 4.97 -5.29 39.87
N ALA A 14 5.82 -6.31 39.81
CA ALA A 14 6.97 -6.34 38.91
C ALA A 14 6.56 -6.30 37.43
N PHE A 15 5.46 -6.97 37.07
CA PHE A 15 4.88 -6.92 35.71
C PHE A 15 4.37 -5.51 35.36
N PHE A 16 3.70 -4.82 36.30
CA PHE A 16 3.24 -3.44 36.10
C PHE A 16 4.38 -2.41 36.08
N VAL A 17 5.44 -2.60 36.88
CA VAL A 17 6.61 -1.71 36.89
C VAL A 17 7.49 -1.90 35.65
N VAL A 18 7.57 -3.10 35.09
CA VAL A 18 8.27 -3.35 33.80
C VAL A 18 7.43 -2.89 32.60
N ALA A 19 6.09 -2.93 32.70
CA ALA A 19 5.20 -2.38 31.68
C ALA A 19 5.15 -0.84 31.67
N ALA A 20 5.56 -0.18 32.76
CA ALA A 20 5.60 1.27 32.92
C ALA A 20 6.97 1.89 32.54
N ARG A 21 7.69 1.31 31.57
CA ARG A 21 8.74 2.09 30.88
C ARG A 21 8.04 3.14 30.01
N PRO A 22 8.54 4.39 29.96
CA PRO A 22 7.99 5.37 29.04
C PRO A 22 8.05 4.76 27.64
N SER A 23 6.90 4.74 26.95
CA SER A 23 6.88 4.47 25.52
C SER A 23 7.91 5.41 24.90
N ALA A 24 8.92 4.86 24.22
CA ALA A 24 9.72 5.67 23.33
C ALA A 24 8.71 6.39 22.42
N ALA A 25 8.75 7.73 22.40
CA ALA A 25 7.89 8.51 21.53
C ALA A 25 8.14 8.02 20.10
N SER A 26 7.17 7.30 19.55
CA SER A 26 7.25 6.81 18.16
C SER A 26 6.81 7.94 17.25
N ILE A 27 7.52 8.12 16.14
CA ILE A 27 7.20 9.09 15.11
C ILE A 27 5.99 8.60 14.26
N TYR A 28 5.52 7.38 14.50
CA TYR A 28 4.36 6.80 13.84
C TYR A 28 3.06 7.49 14.25
N GLU A 29 2.31 7.98 13.26
CA GLU A 29 1.05 8.72 13.44
C GLU A 29 1.13 9.79 14.53
N GLN A 30 2.30 10.39 14.71
CA GLN A 30 2.48 11.48 15.65
C GLN A 30 1.52 12.61 15.30
N GLU A 31 0.79 13.12 16.28
CA GLU A 31 -0.02 14.32 16.10
C GLU A 31 0.92 15.51 15.93
N LEU A 32 0.85 16.13 14.75
CA LEU A 32 1.59 17.35 14.44
C LEU A 32 0.64 18.54 14.53
N PRO A 33 1.09 19.67 15.10
CA PRO A 33 0.27 20.86 15.19
C PRO A 33 -0.13 21.33 13.78
N PRO A 34 -1.41 21.64 13.51
CA PRO A 34 -1.86 22.15 12.20
C PRO A 34 -1.07 23.38 11.73
N GLU A 35 -0.60 24.19 12.68
CA GLU A 35 0.21 25.38 12.47
C GLU A 35 1.54 25.08 11.77
N LEU A 36 2.09 23.87 11.91
CA LEU A 36 3.32 23.45 11.24
C LEU A 36 3.21 23.60 9.71
N PHE A 37 2.03 23.32 9.16
CA PHE A 37 1.78 23.28 7.72
C PHE A 37 1.28 24.61 7.15
N SER A 38 0.72 25.50 7.99
CA SER A 38 0.05 26.72 7.54
C SER A 38 0.72 28.02 7.98
N GLN A 39 1.46 28.02 9.09
CA GLN A 39 2.03 29.25 9.64
C GLN A 39 3.37 29.63 8.96
N PRO A 40 3.66 30.95 8.85
CA PRO A 40 4.93 31.44 8.32
C PRO A 40 6.16 30.97 9.11
N ASP A 41 6.05 30.80 10.43
CA ASP A 41 7.19 30.48 11.31
C ASP A 41 7.33 28.96 11.58
N LEU A 42 7.77 28.21 10.56
CA LEU A 42 7.95 26.75 10.64
C LEU A 42 8.75 26.30 11.88
N CYS A 43 9.90 26.95 12.14
CA CYS A 43 10.84 26.52 13.17
C CYS A 43 10.41 26.84 14.61
N LYS A 44 9.25 27.47 14.80
CA LYS A 44 8.59 27.58 16.11
C LYS A 44 7.85 26.30 16.50
N TRP A 45 7.41 25.54 15.50
CA TRP A 45 6.57 24.34 15.66
C TRP A 45 7.33 23.03 15.48
N THR A 46 8.59 23.10 15.05
CA THR A 46 9.50 21.96 14.96
C THR A 46 10.94 22.38 15.18
N ASP A 47 11.76 21.49 15.72
CA ASP A 47 13.17 21.75 16.00
C ASP A 47 14.03 21.70 14.72
N CYS A 48 14.13 22.84 14.04
CA CYS A 48 14.95 23.01 12.84
C CYS A 48 16.46 22.91 13.09
N ALA A 49 16.94 23.18 14.31
CA ALA A 49 18.36 23.12 14.64
C ALA A 49 18.92 21.70 14.55
N SER A 50 18.08 20.68 14.79
CA SER A 50 18.46 19.27 14.65
C SER A 50 18.91 18.86 13.25
N VAL A 51 18.39 19.49 12.19
CA VAL A 51 18.72 19.15 10.80
C VAL A 51 19.76 20.08 10.20
N LEU A 52 20.05 21.21 10.85
CA LEU A 52 21.10 22.15 10.45
C LEU A 52 21.92 22.58 11.68
N PRO A 53 22.87 21.72 12.12
CA PRO A 53 23.70 22.01 13.29
C PRO A 53 24.47 23.33 13.14
N GLY A 54 24.51 24.12 14.21
CA GLY A 54 25.20 25.42 14.25
C GLY A 54 24.36 26.62 13.82
N ALA A 55 23.07 26.44 13.51
CA ALA A 55 22.11 27.53 13.40
C ALA A 55 21.32 27.69 14.72
N ASN A 56 21.11 28.94 15.14
CA ASN A 56 20.35 29.31 16.34
C ASN A 56 19.27 30.37 16.07
N ALA A 57 19.21 30.94 14.85
CA ALA A 57 18.16 31.86 14.42
C ALA A 57 17.60 31.44 13.05
N PHE A 58 16.28 31.55 12.86
CA PHE A 58 15.57 31.09 11.68
C PHE A 58 14.67 32.19 11.11
N SER A 59 14.52 32.25 9.79
CA SER A 59 13.54 33.16 9.15
C SER A 59 12.13 32.57 9.15
N ALA A 60 11.12 33.41 8.86
CA ALA A 60 9.86 32.91 8.34
C ALA A 60 10.07 32.17 7.01
N ARG A 61 9.10 31.34 6.61
CA ARG A 61 9.05 30.67 5.32
C ARG A 61 9.21 31.67 4.17
N LYS A 62 10.10 31.35 3.24
CA LYS A 62 10.43 32.14 2.06
C LYS A 62 10.34 31.30 0.81
N GLY A 63 10.09 31.98 -0.31
CA GLY A 63 10.18 31.42 -1.65
C GLY A 63 9.05 30.43 -2.00
N SER A 64 9.13 29.88 -3.20
CA SER A 64 8.17 28.91 -3.73
C SER A 64 8.89 27.88 -4.61
N PRO A 65 9.04 26.62 -4.16
CA PRO A 65 8.51 26.07 -2.91
C PRO A 65 9.10 26.68 -1.60
N PRO A 66 8.38 26.58 -0.46
CA PRO A 66 8.77 27.21 0.81
C PRO A 66 10.02 26.60 1.45
N TYR A 67 10.93 27.45 1.94
CA TYR A 67 12.07 27.09 2.77
C TYR A 67 12.31 28.14 3.86
N VAL A 68 13.13 27.80 4.85
CA VAL A 68 13.56 28.68 5.94
C VAL A 68 15.05 28.89 5.86
N GLU A 69 15.50 30.15 5.93
CA GLU A 69 16.91 30.47 6.08
C GLU A 69 17.32 30.34 7.54
N ALA A 70 18.45 29.71 7.76
CA ALA A 70 18.95 29.41 9.09
C ALA A 70 20.33 30.00 9.28
N TYR A 71 20.50 30.68 10.41
CA TYR A 71 21.63 31.55 10.68
C TYR A 71 22.30 31.15 12.00
N ALA A 72 23.62 31.37 12.05
CA ALA A 72 24.33 31.53 13.31
C ALA A 72 24.33 33.02 13.65
N ASP A 73 23.74 33.35 14.78
CA ASP A 73 23.63 34.69 15.34
C ASP A 73 24.28 34.68 16.73
N ASP A 74 25.45 35.31 16.85
CA ASP A 74 26.18 35.47 18.10
C ASP A 74 25.83 36.79 18.82
N GLY A 75 24.82 37.53 18.34
CA GLY A 75 24.43 38.84 18.85
C GLY A 75 25.21 40.01 18.24
N HIS A 76 26.22 39.76 17.39
CA HIS A 76 27.02 40.79 16.72
C HIS A 76 27.05 40.63 15.19
N ALA A 77 27.04 39.39 14.69
CA ALA A 77 27.00 39.10 13.27
C ALA A 77 26.06 37.93 12.96
N ARG A 78 25.20 38.12 11.96
CA ARG A 78 24.27 37.09 11.47
C ARG A 78 24.84 36.42 10.23
N ALA A 79 25.34 35.20 10.36
CA ALA A 79 25.90 34.43 9.25
C ALA A 79 24.93 33.35 8.76
N LEU A 80 24.59 33.36 7.46
CA LEU A 80 23.75 32.32 6.85
C LEU A 80 24.49 30.98 6.87
N LYS A 81 23.90 29.97 7.52
CA LYS A 81 24.43 28.61 7.61
C LYS A 81 23.83 27.68 6.57
N GLY A 82 22.58 27.92 6.19
CA GLY A 82 21.90 27.08 5.20
C GLY A 82 20.39 27.27 5.21
N TYR A 83 19.71 26.22 4.78
CA TYR A 83 18.28 26.20 4.49
C TYR A 83 17.64 24.98 5.14
N VAL A 84 16.45 25.18 5.71
CA VAL A 84 15.63 24.12 6.29
C VAL A 84 14.28 24.12 5.60
N PHE A 85 13.76 22.95 5.25
CA PHE A 85 12.51 22.84 4.52
C PHE A 85 11.76 21.55 4.87
N LEU A 86 10.45 21.62 4.76
CA LEU A 86 9.54 20.52 5.07
C LEU A 86 9.04 19.91 3.75
N SER A 87 9.17 18.59 3.65
CA SER A 87 8.86 17.82 2.46
C SER A 87 7.44 18.03 1.94
N THR A 88 6.42 18.09 2.82
CA THR A 88 5.01 18.27 2.44
C THR A 88 4.72 19.60 1.75
N ASP A 89 5.59 20.60 1.93
CA ASP A 89 5.44 21.89 1.24
C ASP A 89 6.00 21.87 -0.18
N ILE A 90 6.79 20.84 -0.50
CA ILE A 90 7.51 20.73 -1.76
C ILE A 90 6.98 19.57 -2.60
N ALA A 91 6.81 18.38 -2.03
CA ALA A 91 6.44 17.18 -2.76
C ALA A 91 5.42 16.37 -1.97
N ASP A 92 4.33 16.00 -2.64
CA ASP A 92 3.33 15.08 -2.09
C ASP A 92 3.62 13.67 -2.64
N ILE A 93 4.62 13.02 -2.04
CA ILE A 93 4.97 11.62 -2.34
C ILE A 93 4.45 10.75 -1.19
N GLN A 94 3.57 9.82 -1.54
CA GLN A 94 2.96 8.90 -0.59
C GLN A 94 3.85 7.67 -0.38
N GLY A 95 3.91 7.20 0.86
CA GLY A 95 4.55 5.92 1.20
C GLY A 95 3.64 4.72 0.92
N TYR A 96 4.02 3.55 1.44
CA TYR A 96 3.23 2.31 1.30
C TYR A 96 1.85 2.45 1.96
N SER A 97 1.71 3.30 2.96
CA SER A 97 0.43 3.60 3.62
C SER A 97 -0.55 4.39 2.74
N GLY A 98 -0.12 4.93 1.60
CA GLY A 98 -0.90 5.90 0.83
C GLY A 98 -1.00 7.28 1.50
N LYS A 99 -0.30 7.50 2.62
CA LYS A 99 -0.18 8.79 3.30
C LYS A 99 1.23 9.38 3.08
N PRO A 100 1.39 10.72 3.09
CA PRO A 100 2.69 11.36 2.96
C PRO A 100 3.56 11.10 4.20
N ILE A 101 4.87 10.97 3.97
CA ILE A 101 5.88 10.92 5.04
C ILE A 101 6.33 12.36 5.28
N VAL A 102 6.08 12.89 6.48
CA VAL A 102 6.41 14.27 6.83
C VAL A 102 7.85 14.33 7.28
N THR A 103 8.74 14.72 6.37
CA THR A 103 10.20 14.80 6.60
C THR A 103 10.69 16.24 6.59
N LEU A 104 11.46 16.61 7.60
CA LEU A 104 12.21 17.87 7.73
C LEU A 104 13.64 17.65 7.24
N ILE A 105 14.13 18.53 6.37
CA ILE A 105 15.43 18.38 5.70
C ILE A 105 16.22 19.68 5.89
N GLY A 106 17.50 19.54 6.22
CA GLY A 106 18.46 20.64 6.32
C GLY A 106 19.56 20.53 5.27
N MET A 107 19.97 21.66 4.72
CA MET A 107 20.98 21.77 3.67
C MET A 107 21.86 23.00 3.90
N ASP A 108 23.18 22.87 3.75
CA ASP A 108 24.11 24.00 3.87
C ASP A 108 24.06 24.92 2.63
N THR A 109 24.79 26.04 2.69
CA THR A 109 24.89 27.00 1.58
C THR A 109 25.60 26.46 0.34
N LYS A 110 26.28 25.31 0.43
CA LYS A 110 26.95 24.62 -0.69
C LYS A 110 26.07 23.55 -1.32
N GLY A 111 24.90 23.27 -0.76
CA GLY A 111 23.98 22.23 -1.23
C GLY A 111 24.24 20.86 -0.64
N THR A 112 25.03 20.76 0.43
CA THR A 112 25.24 19.51 1.15
C THR A 112 24.09 19.30 2.13
N ILE A 113 23.46 18.13 2.10
CA ILE A 113 22.44 17.77 3.08
C ILE A 113 23.11 17.60 4.45
N THR A 114 22.67 18.37 5.45
CA THR A 114 23.27 18.38 6.80
C THR A 114 22.48 17.55 7.79
N GLY A 115 21.21 17.26 7.49
CA GLY A 115 20.35 16.48 8.37
C GLY A 115 19.01 16.17 7.71
N VAL A 116 18.44 15.02 8.06
CA VAL A 116 17.11 14.58 7.62
C VAL A 116 16.40 13.98 8.82
N ARG A 117 15.20 14.46 9.13
CA ARG A 117 14.39 14.00 10.27
C ARG A 117 12.94 13.81 9.86
N VAL A 118 12.42 12.59 10.00
CA VAL A 118 10.99 12.33 9.86
C VAL A 118 10.28 12.86 11.11
N LEU A 119 9.22 13.64 10.91
CA LEU A 119 8.35 14.21 11.95
C LEU A 119 7.06 13.40 12.12
N LYS A 120 6.57 12.77 11.05
CA LYS A 120 5.41 11.87 11.07
C LYS A 120 5.49 10.88 9.91
N HIS A 121 5.18 9.62 10.18
CA HIS A 121 4.89 8.66 9.12
C HIS A 121 3.72 7.76 9.50
N SER A 122 3.04 7.21 8.50
CA SER A 122 1.95 6.23 8.71
C SER A 122 2.30 4.85 8.17
N GLU A 123 3.58 4.60 7.90
CA GLU A 123 4.06 3.36 7.30
C GLU A 123 3.88 2.16 8.25
N PRO A 124 2.93 1.24 8.00
CA PRO A 124 2.62 0.16 8.94
C PRO A 124 3.77 -0.84 9.05
N ILE A 125 4.65 -0.89 8.05
CA ILE A 125 5.88 -1.69 8.07
C ILE A 125 6.93 -1.11 9.04
N LEU A 126 6.96 0.20 9.29
CA LEU A 126 7.96 0.81 10.19
C LEU A 126 7.53 0.85 11.65
N LEU A 127 6.23 0.85 11.94
CA LEU A 127 5.74 0.73 13.33
C LEU A 127 6.00 -0.67 13.90
N VAL A 128 5.87 -1.69 13.04
CA VAL A 128 5.63 -3.05 13.52
C VAL A 128 6.55 -4.06 12.83
N GLY A 129 7.11 -3.72 11.65
CA GLY A 129 7.83 -4.59 10.71
C GLY A 129 9.36 -4.45 10.77
N ILE A 130 9.84 -3.22 10.84
CA ILE A 130 11.25 -2.86 10.84
C ILE A 130 11.41 -1.80 11.92
N PRO A 131 12.40 -1.91 12.82
CA PRO A 131 12.63 -0.88 13.84
C PRO A 131 12.75 0.50 13.19
N GLU A 132 12.08 1.49 13.77
CA GLU A 132 12.14 2.89 13.34
C GLU A 132 13.61 3.39 13.24
N SER A 133 14.50 2.84 14.06
CA SER A 133 15.94 3.10 14.01
C SER A 133 16.62 2.72 12.69
N LYS A 134 16.07 1.76 11.92
CA LYS A 134 16.56 1.40 10.58
C LYS A 134 16.18 2.47 9.55
N LEU A 135 14.98 3.05 9.67
CA LEU A 135 14.61 4.23 8.88
C LEU A 135 15.57 5.37 9.20
N LEU A 136 15.78 5.66 10.48
CA LEU A 136 16.74 6.70 10.90
C LEU A 136 18.18 6.40 10.44
N ALA A 137 18.59 5.13 10.37
CA ALA A 137 19.88 4.73 9.81
C ALA A 137 19.95 4.96 8.29
N PHE A 138 18.87 4.68 7.57
CA PHE A 138 18.75 4.98 6.15
C PHE A 138 18.84 6.48 5.88
N LEU A 139 18.08 7.30 6.62
CA LEU A 139 18.07 8.76 6.46
C LEU A 139 19.43 9.40 6.74
N ARG A 140 20.22 8.84 7.66
CA ARG A 140 21.58 9.30 7.95
C ARG A 140 22.52 9.17 6.76
N GLN A 141 22.24 8.28 5.80
CA GLN A 141 23.08 8.13 4.61
C GLN A 141 23.01 9.35 3.67
N TYR A 142 21.99 10.19 3.75
CA TYR A 142 21.90 11.43 2.95
C TYR A 142 22.83 12.53 3.48
N VAL A 143 23.16 12.49 4.78
CA VAL A 143 24.00 13.51 5.41
C VAL A 143 25.39 13.50 4.79
N GLY A 144 25.86 14.67 4.37
CA GLY A 144 27.13 14.85 3.67
C GLY A 144 27.06 14.67 2.15
N LYS A 145 25.90 14.30 1.59
CA LYS A 145 25.71 14.18 0.14
C LYS A 145 25.18 15.48 -0.48
N PHE A 146 25.56 15.75 -1.73
CA PHE A 146 25.12 16.93 -2.47
C PHE A 146 23.66 16.78 -2.94
N ALA A 147 22.86 17.83 -2.78
CA ALA A 147 21.44 17.88 -3.10
C ALA A 147 21.15 17.61 -4.59
N GLY A 148 22.05 18.00 -5.49
CA GLY A 148 21.94 17.73 -6.93
C GLY A 148 22.44 16.35 -7.36
N ALA A 149 22.90 15.50 -6.45
CA ALA A 149 23.37 14.16 -6.78
C ALA A 149 22.20 13.24 -7.14
N ARG A 150 22.45 12.29 -8.05
CA ARG A 150 21.52 11.20 -8.34
C ARG A 150 21.67 10.12 -7.27
N PHE A 151 20.65 9.95 -6.44
CA PHE A 151 20.60 8.94 -5.38
C PHE A 151 19.95 7.65 -5.89
N GLU A 152 20.69 6.55 -5.84
CA GLU A 152 20.20 5.23 -6.24
C GLU A 152 20.22 4.27 -5.05
N ILE A 153 19.15 3.48 -4.91
CA ILE A 153 19.00 2.52 -3.83
C ILE A 153 19.51 1.16 -4.32
N GLY A 154 20.53 0.61 -3.66
CA GLY A 154 21.20 -0.63 -4.06
C GLY A 154 22.51 -0.39 -4.84
N ASN A 155 22.90 -1.34 -5.69
CA ASN A 155 24.10 -1.22 -6.52
C ASN A 155 23.85 -0.17 -7.61
N GLY A 156 24.41 1.03 -7.41
CA GLY A 156 24.30 2.14 -8.36
C GLY A 156 25.32 2.07 -9.49
N ASP A 157 24.96 2.65 -10.63
CA ASP A 157 25.88 2.83 -11.76
C ASP A 157 26.99 3.86 -11.44
N ALA A 158 28.07 3.85 -12.23
CA ALA A 158 29.19 4.77 -12.07
C ALA A 158 28.71 6.24 -12.13
N GLY A 159 28.82 6.95 -10.99
CA GLY A 159 28.44 8.37 -10.85
C GLY A 159 27.17 8.63 -10.03
N ALA A 160 26.42 7.60 -9.65
CA ALA A 160 25.31 7.72 -8.69
C ALA A 160 25.77 7.55 -7.24
N ALA A 161 25.19 8.30 -6.31
CA ALA A 161 25.45 8.13 -4.89
C ALA A 161 24.59 6.96 -4.37
N SER A 162 25.19 5.77 -4.25
CA SER A 162 24.48 4.59 -3.75
C SER A 162 24.02 4.75 -2.29
N LEU A 163 22.84 4.21 -2.00
CA LEU A 163 22.23 4.14 -0.68
C LEU A 163 21.82 2.70 -0.41
N ASP A 164 22.06 2.24 0.81
CA ASP A 164 21.66 0.90 1.23
C ASP A 164 20.12 0.82 1.36
N ALA A 165 19.52 -0.17 0.74
CA ALA A 165 18.09 -0.43 0.86
C ALA A 165 17.72 -0.96 2.26
N ILE A 166 16.49 -0.67 2.72
CA ILE A 166 15.92 -1.37 3.87
C ILE A 166 15.15 -2.59 3.37
N SER A 167 15.63 -3.78 3.73
CA SER A 167 14.97 -5.05 3.39
C SER A 167 13.53 -5.09 3.96
N GLY A 168 12.55 -5.38 3.11
CA GLY A 168 11.13 -5.44 3.50
C GLY A 168 10.37 -4.12 3.55
N ALA A 169 11.03 -2.98 3.32
CA ALA A 169 10.38 -1.66 3.20
C ALA A 169 10.76 -0.94 1.90
N THR A 170 10.93 -1.69 0.81
CA THR A 170 11.41 -1.17 -0.48
C THR A 170 10.54 -0.03 -1.02
N VAL A 171 9.21 -0.14 -0.94
CA VAL A 171 8.29 0.92 -1.41
C VAL A 171 8.48 2.20 -0.60
N THR A 172 8.50 2.09 0.72
CA THR A 172 8.73 3.21 1.65
C THR A 172 10.07 3.89 1.41
N VAL A 173 11.15 3.11 1.25
CA VAL A 173 12.51 3.61 1.00
C VAL A 173 12.62 4.31 -0.35
N ILE A 174 11.98 3.77 -1.39
CA ILE A 174 11.93 4.41 -2.71
C ILE A 174 11.14 5.71 -2.64
N ALA A 175 9.99 5.72 -1.97
CA ALA A 175 9.18 6.92 -1.78
C ALA A 175 9.97 8.00 -1.03
N GLU A 176 10.62 7.65 0.08
CA GLU A 176 11.41 8.57 0.88
C GLU A 176 12.63 9.11 0.11
N ASN A 177 13.32 8.26 -0.66
CA ASN A 177 14.42 8.70 -1.53
C ASN A 177 13.94 9.70 -2.58
N GLN A 178 12.82 9.43 -3.24
CA GLN A 178 12.24 10.36 -4.20
C GLN A 178 11.83 11.67 -3.53
N LEU A 179 11.26 11.59 -2.33
CA LEU A 179 10.85 12.75 -1.54
C LEU A 179 12.04 13.64 -1.22
N ILE A 180 13.07 13.10 -0.56
CA ILE A 180 14.27 13.84 -0.15
C ILE A 180 14.99 14.39 -1.39
N SER A 181 15.21 13.57 -2.41
CA SER A 181 15.90 13.99 -3.64
C SER A 181 15.19 15.15 -4.32
N ARG A 182 13.87 15.05 -4.51
CA ARG A 182 13.08 16.11 -5.16
C ARG A 182 13.06 17.38 -4.31
N CYS A 183 12.91 17.25 -2.99
CA CYS A 183 12.90 18.40 -2.09
C CYS A 183 14.26 19.12 -2.08
N ALA A 184 15.35 18.36 -1.97
CA ALA A 184 16.70 18.89 -1.93
C ALA A 184 17.08 19.60 -3.24
N VAL A 185 16.83 18.97 -4.39
CA VAL A 185 17.06 19.60 -5.71
C VAL A 185 16.19 20.85 -5.89
N ALA A 186 14.92 20.81 -5.43
CA ALA A 186 14.02 21.94 -5.55
C ALA A 186 14.57 23.19 -4.83
N ILE A 187 14.92 23.05 -3.56
CA ILE A 187 15.45 24.18 -2.78
C ILE A 187 16.83 24.57 -3.28
N ALA A 188 17.72 23.62 -3.58
CA ALA A 188 19.05 23.92 -4.10
C ALA A 188 19.01 24.69 -5.43
N SER A 189 18.05 24.38 -6.31
CA SER A 189 17.85 25.11 -7.56
C SER A 189 17.31 26.52 -7.30
N GLN A 190 16.34 26.64 -6.40
CA GLN A 190 15.71 27.91 -6.06
C GLN A 190 16.67 28.91 -5.42
N VAL A 191 17.57 28.45 -4.54
CA VAL A 191 18.60 29.28 -3.90
C VAL A 191 19.86 29.46 -4.76
N GLY A 192 19.86 28.92 -5.99
CA GLY A 192 20.92 29.14 -6.98
C GLY A 192 22.16 28.26 -6.82
N ILE A 193 22.10 27.21 -6.01
CA ILE A 193 23.20 26.24 -5.82
C ILE A 193 23.28 25.27 -7.00
N VAL A 194 22.13 24.75 -7.44
CA VAL A 194 22.03 23.90 -8.62
C VAL A 194 21.61 24.76 -9.80
N LYS A 195 22.38 24.73 -10.89
CA LYS A 195 21.99 25.40 -12.14
C LYS A 195 20.81 24.66 -12.75
N GLU A 196 19.66 25.29 -12.71
CA GLU A 196 18.45 24.75 -13.29
C GLU A 196 18.48 24.81 -14.82
N THR A 197 18.00 23.75 -15.45
CA THR A 197 17.78 23.76 -16.91
C THR A 197 16.54 24.59 -17.20
N VAL A 198 16.74 25.78 -17.78
CA VAL A 198 15.61 26.65 -18.17
C VAL A 198 14.78 25.93 -19.23
N LEU A 199 13.50 25.71 -18.94
CA LEU A 199 12.58 25.11 -19.90
C LEU A 199 12.42 26.04 -21.11
N PRO A 200 12.63 25.56 -22.34
CA PRO A 200 12.31 26.32 -23.54
C PRO A 200 10.88 26.85 -23.51
N GLN A 201 10.71 28.13 -23.82
CA GLN A 201 9.40 28.78 -23.84
C GLN A 201 8.53 28.30 -25.01
N ALA A 202 7.21 28.27 -24.79
CA ALA A 202 6.25 27.85 -25.81
C ALA A 202 6.26 28.76 -27.03
N LYS A 203 6.36 28.16 -28.22
CA LYS A 203 6.12 28.85 -29.50
C LYS A 203 4.68 28.58 -29.91
N LEU A 204 3.81 29.56 -29.77
CA LEU A 204 2.37 29.42 -29.99
C LEU A 204 2.03 29.66 -31.46
N LEU A 205 1.13 28.85 -32.02
CA LEU A 205 0.65 29.04 -33.38
C LEU A 205 -0.38 30.18 -33.45
N PRO A 206 -0.28 31.07 -34.45
CA PRO A 206 -1.32 32.06 -34.69
C PRO A 206 -2.61 31.35 -35.10
N SER A 207 -3.75 31.90 -34.68
CA SER A 207 -5.06 31.39 -35.05
C SER A 207 -6.11 32.49 -34.95
N ASP A 208 -7.06 32.45 -35.87
CA ASP A 208 -8.28 33.27 -35.85
C ASP A 208 -9.54 32.45 -35.57
N ALA A 209 -9.39 31.14 -35.35
CA ALA A 209 -10.51 30.25 -35.06
C ALA A 209 -11.27 30.67 -33.79
N ARG A 210 -12.59 30.50 -33.82
CA ARG A 210 -13.47 30.64 -32.66
C ARG A 210 -14.13 29.30 -32.41
N GLU A 211 -13.65 28.64 -31.38
CA GLU A 211 -14.16 27.32 -31.00
C GLU A 211 -15.25 27.45 -29.93
N THR A 212 -16.19 26.52 -29.96
CA THR A 212 -17.21 26.42 -28.91
C THR A 212 -16.56 25.96 -27.60
N TRP A 213 -17.21 26.27 -26.48
CA TRP A 213 -16.75 25.82 -25.17
C TRP A 213 -16.54 24.31 -25.13
N GLN A 214 -17.50 23.56 -25.68
CA GLN A 214 -17.45 22.10 -25.71
C GLN A 214 -16.27 21.57 -26.54
N ALA A 215 -16.00 22.16 -27.71
CA ALA A 215 -14.86 21.75 -28.55
C ALA A 215 -13.51 21.99 -27.83
N LEU A 216 -13.38 23.09 -27.11
CA LEU A 216 -12.18 23.40 -26.33
C LEU A 216 -11.98 22.42 -25.15
N VAL A 217 -13.06 21.98 -24.50
CA VAL A 217 -13.00 20.96 -23.44
C VAL A 217 -12.61 19.60 -24.03
N GLU A 218 -13.26 19.17 -25.12
CA GLU A 218 -13.02 17.85 -25.74
C GLU A 218 -11.58 17.67 -26.24
N ARG A 219 -10.96 18.75 -26.73
CA ARG A 219 -9.56 18.74 -27.20
C ARG A 219 -8.54 18.95 -26.07
N GLY A 220 -9.00 19.16 -24.83
CA GLY A 220 -8.14 19.41 -23.68
C GLY A 220 -7.48 20.79 -23.64
N ALA A 221 -8.04 21.76 -24.37
CA ALA A 221 -7.65 23.17 -24.29
C ALA A 221 -8.20 23.84 -23.01
N ILE A 222 -9.30 23.30 -22.48
CA ILE A 222 -9.86 23.62 -21.17
C ILE A 222 -9.84 22.36 -20.33
N ALA A 223 -9.24 22.42 -19.16
CA ALA A 223 -9.26 21.34 -18.18
C ALA A 223 -10.34 21.58 -17.13
N HIS A 224 -10.77 20.48 -16.51
CA HIS A 224 -11.84 20.44 -15.53
C HIS A 224 -11.36 19.79 -14.23
N LEU A 225 -11.72 20.39 -13.10
CA LEU A 225 -11.45 19.90 -11.76
C LEU A 225 -12.77 19.96 -10.96
N ALA A 226 -13.35 18.79 -10.70
CA ALA A 226 -14.54 18.65 -9.87
C ALA A 226 -14.16 17.98 -8.53
N ILE A 227 -14.64 18.55 -7.44
CA ILE A 227 -14.45 18.07 -6.07
C ILE A 227 -15.83 17.94 -5.43
N ARG A 228 -16.11 16.78 -4.83
CA ARG A 228 -17.38 16.52 -4.14
C ARG A 228 -17.28 16.82 -2.65
N PRO A 229 -18.39 17.13 -1.96
CA PRO A 229 -18.39 17.33 -0.50
C PRO A 229 -17.78 16.14 0.27
N ASP A 230 -18.05 14.91 -0.18
CA ASP A 230 -17.52 13.68 0.42
C ASP A 230 -15.98 13.61 0.38
N ASP A 231 -15.34 14.17 -0.66
CA ASP A 231 -13.88 14.13 -0.83
C ASP A 231 -13.16 14.95 0.26
N VAL A 232 -13.85 15.93 0.84
CA VAL A 232 -13.34 16.84 1.89
C VAL A 232 -14.03 16.63 3.25
N GLY A 233 -14.93 15.65 3.36
CA GLY A 233 -15.71 15.41 4.57
C GLY A 233 -16.70 16.53 4.90
N ALA A 234 -17.13 17.30 3.89
CA ALA A 234 -18.14 18.34 4.03
C ALA A 234 -19.55 17.75 3.89
N PRO A 235 -20.58 18.36 4.51
CA PRO A 235 -21.95 17.89 4.38
C PRO A 235 -22.44 18.00 2.92
N ASP A 236 -23.09 16.95 2.44
CA ASP A 236 -23.70 16.96 1.11
C ASP A 236 -24.91 17.90 1.09
N THR A 237 -24.81 18.94 0.28
CA THR A 237 -25.86 19.96 0.09
C THR A 237 -26.54 19.83 -1.27
N GLY A 238 -26.22 18.78 -2.05
CA GLY A 238 -26.68 18.60 -3.43
C GLY A 238 -25.94 19.47 -4.46
N ALA A 239 -24.99 20.29 -4.03
CA ALA A 239 -24.10 21.08 -4.87
C ALA A 239 -22.66 20.54 -4.81
N PRO A 240 -21.87 20.64 -5.89
CA PRO A 240 -20.45 20.27 -5.84
C PRO A 240 -19.71 21.17 -4.85
N TYR A 241 -18.68 20.62 -4.18
CA TYR A 241 -17.81 21.41 -3.32
C TYR A 241 -17.05 22.45 -4.14
N LEU A 242 -16.51 22.02 -5.28
CA LEU A 242 -15.92 22.88 -6.29
C LEU A 242 -16.09 22.24 -7.68
N ASP A 243 -16.54 23.01 -8.65
CA ASP A 243 -16.65 22.66 -10.07
C ASP A 243 -15.91 23.71 -10.89
N LEU A 244 -14.63 23.46 -11.19
CA LEU A 244 -13.69 24.46 -11.68
C LEU A 244 -13.14 24.10 -13.07
N TYR A 245 -13.16 25.07 -13.98
CA TYR A 245 -12.56 24.99 -15.31
C TYR A 245 -11.44 26.00 -15.47
N TYR A 246 -10.37 25.61 -16.15
CA TYR A 246 -9.20 26.46 -16.34
C TYR A 246 -8.48 26.15 -17.66
N GLY A 247 -7.73 27.12 -18.16
CA GLY A 247 -6.97 26.96 -19.42
C GLY A 247 -5.99 28.10 -19.70
N TYR A 248 -5.15 27.90 -20.71
CA TYR A 248 -4.05 28.81 -21.05
C TYR A 248 -4.43 29.84 -22.11
N LEU A 249 -4.51 31.12 -21.70
CA LEU A 249 -5.04 32.19 -22.53
C LEU A 249 -4.05 32.72 -23.57
N ASN A 250 -2.74 32.62 -23.37
CA ASN A 250 -1.80 33.20 -24.36
C ASN A 250 -1.91 32.51 -25.72
N ALA A 251 -2.35 31.25 -25.77
CA ALA A 251 -2.61 30.53 -27.01
C ALA A 251 -3.73 31.25 -27.81
N PRO A 252 -3.47 31.80 -29.01
CA PRO A 252 -4.42 32.66 -29.71
C PRO A 252 -5.81 32.04 -29.93
N ALA A 253 -5.85 30.76 -30.31
CA ALA A 253 -7.11 30.03 -30.52
C ALA A 253 -7.96 29.97 -29.24
N ILE A 254 -7.33 29.73 -28.08
CA ILE A 254 -8.01 29.63 -26.78
C ILE A 254 -8.38 31.03 -26.29
N GLY A 255 -7.41 31.94 -26.22
CA GLY A 255 -7.58 33.29 -25.69
C GLY A 255 -8.66 34.08 -26.42
N LYS A 256 -8.67 34.06 -27.76
CA LYS A 256 -9.69 34.77 -28.54
C LYS A 256 -11.08 34.10 -28.46
N SER A 257 -11.15 32.77 -28.30
CA SER A 257 -12.43 32.06 -28.11
C SER A 257 -13.04 32.38 -26.73
N ILE A 258 -12.22 32.44 -25.68
CA ILE A 258 -12.68 32.70 -24.31
C ILE A 258 -13.00 34.19 -24.08
N LEU A 259 -12.10 35.10 -24.50
CA LEU A 259 -12.19 36.52 -24.18
C LEU A 259 -12.89 37.35 -25.26
N GLY A 260 -12.84 36.92 -26.52
CA GLY A 260 -13.11 37.79 -27.67
C GLY A 260 -11.83 38.48 -28.17
N GLU A 261 -11.86 39.05 -29.37
CA GLU A 261 -10.67 39.65 -29.98
C GLU A 261 -10.16 40.87 -29.25
N HIS A 262 -11.08 41.76 -28.87
CA HIS A 262 -10.72 43.03 -28.27
C HIS A 262 -10.13 42.82 -26.88
N GLU A 263 -10.82 42.06 -26.03
CA GLU A 263 -10.33 41.71 -24.70
C GLU A 263 -9.04 40.88 -24.75
N TYR A 264 -8.88 39.96 -25.72
CA TYR A 264 -7.63 39.21 -25.91
C TYR A 264 -6.47 40.13 -26.32
N ALA A 265 -6.67 41.01 -27.29
CA ALA A 265 -5.63 41.95 -27.71
C ALA A 265 -5.20 42.87 -26.56
N GLN A 266 -6.16 43.33 -25.74
CA GLN A 266 -5.89 44.12 -24.55
C GLN A 266 -5.13 43.34 -23.46
N LEU A 267 -5.46 42.05 -23.27
CA LEU A 267 -4.71 41.19 -22.35
C LEU A 267 -3.26 41.03 -22.82
N MET A 268 -3.07 40.68 -24.10
CA MET A 268 -1.75 40.46 -24.67
C MET A 268 -0.89 41.74 -24.67
N SER A 269 -1.49 42.92 -24.81
CA SER A 269 -0.74 44.20 -24.72
C SER A 269 -0.28 44.53 -23.30
N ARG A 270 -0.90 43.93 -22.26
CA ARG A 270 -0.53 44.13 -20.85
C ARG A 270 0.53 43.13 -20.37
N LEU A 271 0.58 41.95 -20.97
CA LEU A 271 1.53 40.91 -20.61
C LEU A 271 2.95 41.26 -21.06
N LYS A 272 3.92 41.11 -20.17
CA LYS A 272 5.35 41.22 -20.52
C LYS A 272 5.84 39.93 -21.19
N PRO A 273 6.99 39.98 -21.90
CA PRO A 273 7.62 38.76 -22.41
C PRO A 273 7.87 37.75 -21.29
N GLY A 274 7.41 36.51 -21.48
CA GLY A 274 7.53 35.44 -20.48
C GLY A 274 6.46 35.46 -19.37
N GLU A 275 5.41 36.28 -19.49
CA GLU A 275 4.24 36.20 -18.61
C GLU A 275 3.14 35.33 -19.23
N HIS A 276 2.44 34.59 -18.37
CA HIS A 276 1.51 33.54 -18.78
C HIS A 276 0.15 33.76 -18.13
N ALA A 277 -0.87 34.08 -18.92
CA ALA A 277 -2.23 34.26 -18.44
C ALA A 277 -3.01 32.94 -18.49
N LEU A 278 -3.70 32.65 -17.39
CA LEU A 278 -4.56 31.50 -17.20
C LEU A 278 -5.94 32.01 -16.83
N PHE A 279 -7.00 31.49 -17.45
CA PHE A 279 -8.34 31.74 -16.95
C PHE A 279 -8.73 30.67 -15.94
N VAL A 280 -9.50 31.05 -14.94
CA VAL A 280 -10.10 30.14 -13.96
C VAL A 280 -11.54 30.57 -13.74
N VAL A 281 -12.47 29.65 -13.91
CA VAL A 281 -13.90 29.85 -13.65
C VAL A 281 -14.43 28.69 -12.83
N ALA A 282 -15.33 28.95 -11.90
CA ALA A 282 -15.86 27.91 -11.03
C ALA A 282 -17.29 28.17 -10.57
N ASN A 283 -17.95 27.07 -10.24
CA ASN A 283 -19.16 26.98 -9.45
C ASN A 283 -18.89 26.10 -8.23
N GLY A 284 -19.79 26.14 -7.25
CA GLY A 284 -19.71 25.29 -6.05
C GLY A 284 -19.98 26.07 -4.78
N THR A 285 -19.92 25.37 -3.65
CA THR A 285 -20.09 25.97 -2.32
C THR A 285 -18.84 26.70 -1.85
N GLU A 286 -17.66 26.30 -2.35
CA GLU A 286 -16.38 26.84 -1.93
C GLU A 286 -15.77 27.76 -3.00
N SER A 287 -15.13 28.85 -2.56
CA SER A 287 -14.45 29.79 -3.45
C SER A 287 -12.99 29.43 -3.70
N PHE A 288 -12.55 29.52 -4.95
CA PHE A 288 -11.12 29.42 -5.29
C PHE A 288 -10.32 30.68 -4.93
N LYS A 289 -11.00 31.80 -4.63
CA LYS A 289 -10.35 33.07 -4.22
C LYS A 289 -10.02 33.12 -2.73
N GLY A 290 -10.68 32.28 -1.92
CA GLY A 290 -10.46 32.22 -0.47
C GLY A 290 -11.32 33.20 0.33
N SER A 291 -11.34 33.00 1.66
CA SER A 291 -12.20 33.77 2.59
C SER A 291 -11.52 35.03 3.17
N GLY A 292 -10.25 35.27 2.87
CA GLY A 292 -9.42 36.29 3.52
C GLY A 292 -8.85 37.37 2.59
N PHE A 293 -9.45 37.60 1.42
CA PHE A 293 -8.89 38.52 0.43
C PHE A 293 -8.85 39.98 0.94
N VAL A 294 -7.64 40.52 1.08
CA VAL A 294 -7.35 41.93 1.39
C VAL A 294 -6.43 42.48 0.29
N ARG A 295 -6.52 43.78 -0.03
CA ARG A 295 -5.57 44.42 -0.97
C ARG A 295 -4.13 44.19 -0.51
N GLY A 296 -3.26 43.72 -1.42
CA GLY A 296 -1.88 43.30 -1.12
C GLY A 296 -1.72 41.84 -0.68
N GLY A 297 -2.81 41.06 -0.61
CA GLY A 297 -2.81 39.64 -0.22
C GLY A 297 -2.40 38.67 -1.33
N ILE A 298 -2.28 37.40 -0.96
CA ILE A 298 -2.04 36.26 -1.87
C ILE A 298 -3.32 35.45 -2.04
N TYR A 299 -3.48 34.82 -3.21
CA TYR A 299 -4.46 33.77 -3.41
C TYR A 299 -3.91 32.48 -2.84
N ASP A 300 -4.34 32.14 -1.63
CA ASP A 300 -3.85 31.01 -0.82
C ASP A 300 -4.45 29.66 -1.23
N ARG A 301 -5.57 29.66 -1.96
CA ARG A 301 -6.28 28.44 -2.36
C ARG A 301 -5.87 27.87 -3.71
N ILE A 302 -5.13 28.62 -4.52
CA ILE A 302 -4.75 28.16 -5.87
C ILE A 302 -3.25 28.34 -6.10
N GLN A 303 -2.67 27.37 -6.79
CA GLN A 303 -1.28 27.43 -7.22
C GLN A 303 -1.12 26.66 -8.54
N VAL A 304 -0.12 27.05 -9.33
CA VAL A 304 0.31 26.30 -10.51
C VAL A 304 1.63 25.63 -10.20
N ARG A 305 1.76 24.35 -10.52
CA ARG A 305 2.98 23.57 -10.26
C ARG A 305 3.57 23.04 -11.56
N GLN A 306 4.86 23.25 -11.78
CA GLN A 306 5.59 22.69 -12.91
C GLN A 306 6.96 22.17 -12.46
N GLY A 307 7.15 20.86 -12.55
CA GLY A 307 8.33 20.20 -12.00
C GLY A 307 8.46 20.45 -10.50
N ILE A 308 9.56 21.10 -10.11
CA ILE A 308 9.85 21.49 -8.72
C ILE A 308 9.28 22.85 -8.33
N HIS A 309 8.81 23.65 -9.28
CA HIS A 309 8.30 25.00 -9.00
C HIS A 309 6.84 24.98 -8.63
N ALA A 310 6.50 25.82 -7.65
CA ALA A 310 5.15 26.26 -7.39
C ALA A 310 5.06 27.77 -7.70
N PHE A 311 3.97 28.17 -8.32
CA PHE A 311 3.67 29.56 -8.68
C PHE A 311 2.38 29.93 -7.96
N THR A 312 2.51 30.84 -7.00
CA THR A 312 1.39 31.42 -6.26
C THR A 312 1.06 32.80 -6.82
N PHE A 313 -0.17 33.27 -6.60
CA PHE A 313 -0.67 34.51 -7.20
C PHE A 313 -0.90 35.58 -6.13
N LYS A 314 -0.55 36.82 -6.45
CA LYS A 314 -0.89 38.00 -5.66
C LYS A 314 -2.08 38.74 -6.28
N ASP A 315 -2.60 39.73 -5.57
CA ASP A 315 -3.60 40.66 -6.11
C ASP A 315 -3.18 41.33 -7.44
N SER A 316 -1.90 41.70 -7.56
CA SER A 316 -1.30 42.27 -8.78
C SER A 316 -1.14 41.28 -9.96
N ASP A 317 -1.34 39.99 -9.69
CA ASP A 317 -1.33 38.92 -10.70
C ASP A 317 -2.73 38.55 -11.18
N TYR A 318 -3.77 39.18 -10.62
CA TYR A 318 -5.16 38.90 -10.92
C TYR A 318 -5.80 39.98 -11.79
N LEU A 319 -6.58 39.55 -12.78
CA LEU A 319 -7.46 40.40 -13.58
C LEU A 319 -8.89 39.82 -13.56
N ASN A 320 -9.89 40.69 -13.59
CA ASN A 320 -11.29 40.27 -13.68
C ASN A 320 -11.60 39.70 -15.07
N LEU A 321 -12.30 38.57 -15.09
CA LEU A 321 -12.90 37.99 -16.29
C LEU A 321 -14.39 38.28 -16.30
N TYR A 322 -14.80 39.36 -16.96
CA TYR A 322 -16.18 39.84 -16.89
C TYR A 322 -17.20 38.96 -17.63
N ALA A 323 -16.80 38.38 -18.78
CA ALA A 323 -17.68 37.55 -19.59
C ALA A 323 -16.88 36.48 -20.34
N LEU A 324 -17.48 35.32 -20.52
CA LEU A 324 -17.01 34.27 -21.42
C LEU A 324 -17.68 34.46 -22.79
N ARG A 325 -16.90 34.57 -23.86
CA ARG A 325 -17.41 34.73 -25.23
C ARG A 325 -17.57 33.43 -26.00
N ALA A 326 -17.00 32.33 -25.50
CA ALA A 326 -17.07 31.03 -26.15
C ALA A 326 -18.53 30.55 -26.23
N ALA A 327 -18.97 30.19 -27.44
CA ALA A 327 -20.34 29.72 -27.65
C ALA A 327 -20.60 28.44 -26.85
N GLY A 328 -21.73 28.40 -26.13
CA GLY A 328 -22.11 27.27 -25.28
C GLY A 328 -21.42 27.22 -23.91
N ALA A 329 -20.69 28.28 -23.51
CA ALA A 329 -20.09 28.33 -22.18
C ALA A 329 -21.18 28.37 -21.08
N PRO A 330 -21.05 27.54 -20.02
CA PRO A 330 -21.93 27.63 -18.85
C PRO A 330 -21.80 28.96 -18.10
N SER A 331 -22.79 29.29 -17.28
CA SER A 331 -22.69 30.39 -16.33
C SER A 331 -21.83 29.98 -15.12
N PHE A 332 -20.93 30.86 -14.70
CA PHE A 332 -20.07 30.66 -13.53
C PHE A 332 -20.24 31.78 -12.51
N ASN A 333 -20.29 31.40 -11.23
CA ASN A 333 -20.41 32.34 -10.11
C ASN A 333 -19.09 33.06 -9.83
N GLU A 334 -17.96 32.38 -10.07
CA GLU A 334 -16.64 32.95 -9.89
C GLU A 334 -15.82 32.84 -11.16
N THR A 335 -15.21 33.95 -11.56
CA THR A 335 -14.35 34.05 -12.73
C THR A 335 -13.11 34.88 -12.43
N GLY A 336 -12.02 34.62 -13.14
CA GLY A 336 -10.77 35.34 -12.99
C GLY A 336 -9.74 34.97 -14.04
N ILE A 337 -8.78 35.88 -14.25
CA ILE A 337 -7.54 35.64 -14.99
C ILE A 337 -6.38 35.76 -14.00
N PHE A 338 -5.50 34.78 -14.00
CA PHE A 338 -4.30 34.74 -13.17
C PHE A 338 -3.06 34.75 -14.06
N ILE A 339 -2.11 35.62 -13.73
CA ILE A 339 -0.88 35.79 -14.50
C ILE A 339 0.28 35.15 -13.74
N VAL A 340 0.87 34.11 -14.31
CA VAL A 340 2.14 33.56 -13.84
C VAL A 340 3.26 34.45 -14.38
N ARG A 341 3.87 35.24 -13.49
CA ARG A 341 5.00 36.15 -13.80
C ARG A 341 6.34 35.49 -13.50
N SER A 342 6.70 34.46 -14.27
CA SER A 342 7.99 33.77 -14.09
C SER A 342 8.52 33.18 -15.40
N THR A 343 9.77 33.47 -15.71
CA THR A 343 10.49 32.90 -16.87
C THR A 343 10.82 31.41 -16.70
N ARG A 344 10.64 30.85 -15.50
CA ARG A 344 10.84 29.42 -15.21
C ARG A 344 9.64 28.56 -15.60
N PHE A 345 8.46 29.17 -15.74
CA PHE A 345 7.28 28.47 -16.23
C PHE A 345 7.31 28.41 -17.75
N SER A 346 6.94 27.27 -18.35
CA SER A 346 6.76 27.15 -19.79
C SER A 346 5.49 26.36 -20.11
N ALA A 347 4.58 26.98 -20.87
CA ALA A 347 3.35 26.34 -21.31
C ALA A 347 3.56 25.19 -22.33
N ALA A 348 4.78 25.01 -22.85
CA ALA A 348 5.11 23.91 -23.76
C ALA A 348 5.18 22.57 -23.02
N TYR A 349 5.45 22.59 -21.72
CA TYR A 349 5.63 21.42 -20.87
C TYR A 349 4.39 21.19 -19.99
N PRO A 350 4.14 19.96 -19.54
CA PRO A 350 3.01 19.67 -18.65
C PRO A 350 3.18 20.40 -17.31
N TRP A 351 2.07 20.85 -16.74
CA TRP A 351 1.99 21.47 -15.42
C TRP A 351 0.71 21.01 -14.70
N LYS A 352 0.57 21.33 -13.43
CA LYS A 352 -0.59 20.96 -12.61
C LYS A 352 -1.22 22.19 -12.00
N PHE A 353 -2.53 22.35 -12.16
CA PHE A 353 -3.31 23.27 -11.35
C PHE A 353 -3.59 22.60 -10.01
N VAL A 354 -3.36 23.29 -8.91
CA VAL A 354 -3.62 22.76 -7.57
C VAL A 354 -4.54 23.69 -6.81
N PHE A 355 -5.63 23.13 -6.32
CA PHE A 355 -6.55 23.77 -5.41
C PHE A 355 -6.33 23.25 -3.99
N LEU A 356 -6.28 24.14 -3.00
CA LEU A 356 -6.14 23.84 -1.58
C LEU A 356 -7.50 23.99 -0.89
N GLY A 357 -8.20 22.87 -0.70
CA GLY A 357 -9.51 22.82 -0.07
C GLY A 357 -9.42 22.52 1.43
N HIS A 358 -10.42 22.95 2.20
CA HIS A 358 -10.51 22.60 3.61
C HIS A 358 -11.13 21.21 3.77
N ARG A 359 -10.35 20.27 4.29
CA ARG A 359 -10.84 18.97 4.72
C ARG A 359 -11.17 19.01 6.21
N SER A 360 -12.40 18.66 6.55
CA SER A 360 -12.80 18.43 7.93
C SER A 360 -12.51 16.98 8.29
N ASP A 361 -11.73 16.76 9.34
CA ASP A 361 -11.66 15.45 9.97
C ASP A 361 -12.97 15.21 10.73
N GLN A 362 -13.69 14.14 10.37
CA GLN A 362 -14.97 13.79 10.98
C GLN A 362 -14.82 13.29 12.42
N GLU A 363 -13.63 12.81 12.82
CA GLU A 363 -13.38 12.30 14.18
C GLU A 363 -13.01 13.41 15.17
N THR A 364 -12.25 14.41 14.72
CA THR A 364 -11.68 15.45 15.60
C THR A 364 -12.29 16.84 15.38
N GLY A 365 -13.02 17.05 14.28
CA GLY A 365 -13.51 18.37 13.87
C GLY A 365 -12.40 19.33 13.40
N ALA A 366 -11.15 18.87 13.32
CA ALA A 366 -10.02 19.67 12.89
C ALA A 366 -10.10 19.95 11.38
N LYS A 367 -9.92 21.21 10.98
CA LYS A 367 -9.82 21.62 9.57
C LYS A 367 -8.36 21.57 9.13
N THR A 368 -8.07 20.77 8.12
CA THR A 368 -6.75 20.67 7.47
C THR A 368 -6.87 21.04 6.00
N PHE A 369 -5.79 21.51 5.36
CA PHE A 369 -5.81 21.74 3.92
C PHE A 369 -5.47 20.46 3.17
N SER A 370 -6.27 20.11 2.17
CA SER A 370 -6.01 19.02 1.22
C SER A 370 -5.76 19.59 -0.17
N ALA A 371 -4.71 19.10 -0.82
CA ALA A 371 -4.32 19.54 -2.16
C ALA A 371 -4.98 18.66 -3.23
N PHE A 372 -5.76 19.29 -4.10
CA PHE A 372 -6.39 18.66 -5.26
C PHE A 372 -5.67 19.12 -6.53
N ALA A 373 -4.91 18.22 -7.15
CA ALA A 373 -4.09 18.53 -8.31
C ALA A 373 -4.72 17.99 -9.61
N SER A 374 -4.90 18.85 -10.60
CA SER A 374 -5.36 18.51 -11.95
C SER A 374 -4.23 18.77 -12.96
N PRO A 375 -3.82 17.79 -13.78
CA PRO A 375 -2.78 18.00 -14.79
C PRO A 375 -3.32 18.76 -16.01
N TYR A 376 -2.49 19.63 -16.58
CA TYR A 376 -2.74 20.34 -17.82
C TYR A 376 -1.50 20.29 -18.71
N TRP A 377 -1.71 20.00 -19.99
CA TRP A 377 -0.67 20.13 -21.00
C TRP A 377 -1.27 20.70 -22.26
N LEU A 378 -0.80 21.89 -22.66
CA LEU A 378 -1.32 22.57 -23.84
C LEU A 378 -1.35 21.59 -25.04
N PRO A 379 -2.49 21.44 -25.73
CA PRO A 379 -2.57 20.59 -26.90
C PRO A 379 -1.51 20.94 -27.95
N GLY A 380 -0.88 19.91 -28.52
CA GLY A 380 0.26 20.08 -29.44
C GLY A 380 -0.08 20.87 -30.70
N GLU A 381 -1.35 20.89 -31.09
CA GLU A 381 -1.89 21.68 -32.21
C GLU A 381 -1.82 23.20 -32.00
N PHE A 382 -1.66 23.67 -30.75
CA PHE A 382 -1.43 25.10 -30.46
C PHE A 382 0.06 25.45 -30.37
N LEU A 383 0.95 24.46 -30.49
CA LEU A 383 2.39 24.60 -30.36
C LEU A 383 3.10 24.39 -31.70
N ALA A 384 3.96 25.33 -32.09
CA ALA A 384 4.83 25.18 -33.25
C ALA A 384 5.84 24.05 -32.99
N GLY A 385 5.75 22.97 -33.76
CA GLY A 385 6.56 21.76 -33.58
C GLY A 385 5.95 20.70 -32.65
N GLY A 386 4.71 20.91 -32.18
CA GLY A 386 4.01 19.97 -31.32
C GLY A 386 4.49 19.96 -29.86
N ARG A 387 4.07 18.94 -29.11
CA ARG A 387 4.46 18.76 -27.70
C ARG A 387 5.93 18.31 -27.60
N PRO A 388 6.75 18.90 -26.72
CA PRO A 388 8.08 18.40 -26.40
C PRO A 388 8.00 16.98 -25.85
N ARG A 389 9.04 16.18 -26.11
CA ARG A 389 9.18 14.87 -25.45
C ARG A 389 9.57 15.10 -24.00
N VAL A 390 8.72 14.65 -23.08
CA VAL A 390 8.97 14.64 -21.64
C VAL A 390 9.03 13.18 -21.21
N ASP A 391 10.21 12.71 -20.82
CA ASP A 391 10.34 11.39 -20.21
C ASP A 391 9.87 11.51 -18.76
N GLU A 392 8.60 11.18 -18.51
CA GLU A 392 8.10 11.07 -17.14
C GLU A 392 8.81 9.92 -16.42
N ASP A 393 9.27 10.17 -15.18
CA ASP A 393 9.77 9.12 -14.30
C ASP A 393 8.74 7.99 -14.22
N ALA A 394 9.12 6.79 -14.67
CA ALA A 394 8.22 5.64 -14.64
C ALA A 394 7.64 5.45 -13.22
N PRO A 395 6.32 5.21 -13.09
CA PRO A 395 5.67 4.98 -11.80
C PRO A 395 6.40 3.94 -10.96
N VAL A 396 6.44 4.13 -9.64
CA VAL A 396 7.19 3.29 -8.69
C VAL A 396 6.91 1.80 -8.90
N TRP A 397 5.64 1.44 -9.12
CA TRP A 397 5.26 0.05 -9.39
C TRP A 397 5.91 -0.52 -10.65
N ARG A 398 6.04 0.25 -11.74
CA ARG A 398 6.70 -0.26 -12.98
C ARG A 398 8.15 -0.63 -12.72
N LYS A 399 8.87 0.18 -11.93
CA LYS A 399 10.25 -0.09 -11.54
C LYS A 399 10.34 -1.36 -10.67
N ALA A 400 9.40 -1.55 -9.73
CA ALA A 400 9.35 -2.75 -8.89
C ALA A 400 9.17 -4.05 -9.70
N TRP A 401 8.31 -4.04 -10.72
CA TRP A 401 8.09 -5.21 -11.59
C TRP A 401 9.27 -5.46 -12.55
N ALA A 402 9.86 -4.39 -13.09
CA ALA A 402 10.99 -4.50 -14.01
C ALA A 402 12.26 -5.02 -13.29
N GLY A 403 12.45 -4.65 -12.02
CA GLY A 403 13.63 -5.04 -11.24
C GLY A 403 13.66 -6.49 -10.78
N LYS A 404 12.52 -7.19 -10.73
CA LYS A 404 12.41 -8.56 -10.16
C LYS A 404 11.81 -9.59 -11.12
N ARG A 405 12.08 -9.47 -12.42
CA ARG A 405 11.43 -10.29 -13.46
C ARG A 405 11.71 -11.79 -13.31
N LEU A 406 12.91 -12.16 -12.90
CA LEU A 406 13.30 -13.57 -12.74
C LEU A 406 12.58 -14.19 -11.54
N GLU A 407 12.61 -13.50 -10.40
CA GLU A 407 11.99 -13.92 -9.15
C GLU A 407 10.47 -14.04 -9.31
N ILE A 408 9.83 -13.06 -9.98
CA ILE A 408 8.41 -13.13 -10.34
C ILE A 408 8.14 -14.35 -11.24
N GLY A 409 8.98 -14.61 -12.24
CA GLY A 409 8.86 -15.77 -13.12
C GLY A 409 8.93 -17.10 -12.37
N LEU A 410 9.91 -17.25 -11.46
CA LEU A 410 10.05 -18.43 -10.60
C LEU A 410 8.86 -18.60 -9.67
N PHE A 411 8.37 -17.51 -9.10
CA PHE A 411 7.22 -17.49 -8.20
C PHE A 411 5.92 -17.92 -8.90
N VAL A 412 5.64 -17.36 -10.07
CA VAL A 412 4.51 -17.77 -10.93
C VAL A 412 4.65 -19.23 -11.35
N GLY A 413 5.85 -19.66 -11.74
CA GLY A 413 6.14 -21.05 -12.10
C GLY A 413 5.86 -22.02 -10.97
N TRP A 414 6.25 -21.70 -9.73
CA TRP A 414 5.96 -22.50 -8.55
C TRP A 414 4.46 -22.60 -8.27
N ILE A 415 3.72 -21.48 -8.28
CA ILE A 415 2.27 -21.47 -8.09
C ILE A 415 1.57 -22.31 -9.17
N ALA A 416 1.97 -22.14 -10.44
CA ALA A 416 1.46 -22.91 -11.56
C ALA A 416 1.72 -24.41 -11.40
N ALA A 417 2.91 -24.81 -10.94
CA ALA A 417 3.25 -26.20 -10.66
C ALA A 417 2.34 -26.81 -9.56
N VAL A 418 2.06 -26.06 -8.49
CA VAL A 418 1.14 -26.50 -7.43
C VAL A 418 -0.30 -26.63 -7.96
N MET A 419 -0.76 -25.66 -8.76
CA MET A 419 -2.08 -25.73 -9.39
C MET A 419 -2.19 -26.92 -10.35
N LEU A 420 -1.17 -27.18 -11.17
CA LEU A 420 -1.12 -28.32 -12.08
C LEU A 420 -1.11 -29.65 -11.32
N PHE A 421 -0.36 -29.74 -10.22
CA PHE A 421 -0.40 -30.90 -9.34
C PHE A 421 -1.82 -31.16 -8.82
N PHE A 422 -2.56 -30.11 -8.45
CA PHE A 422 -3.94 -30.22 -7.98
C PHE A 422 -4.95 -30.56 -9.06
N ALA A 423 -4.77 -30.02 -10.26
CA ALA A 423 -5.55 -30.39 -11.44
C ALA A 423 -5.36 -31.89 -11.75
N THR A 424 -4.15 -32.41 -11.57
CA THR A 424 -3.80 -33.82 -11.82
C THR A 424 -3.83 -34.71 -10.56
N ARG A 425 -4.38 -34.23 -9.44
CA ARG A 425 -4.28 -34.87 -8.11
C ARG A 425 -4.70 -36.34 -8.07
N GLU A 426 -5.73 -36.73 -8.81
CA GLU A 426 -6.21 -38.12 -8.80
C GLU A 426 -5.16 -39.11 -9.31
N ARG A 427 -4.36 -38.72 -10.32
CA ARG A 427 -3.29 -39.55 -10.87
C ARG A 427 -2.23 -39.85 -9.80
N TRP A 428 -1.90 -38.86 -8.98
CA TRP A 428 -0.89 -38.97 -7.92
C TRP A 428 -1.41 -39.73 -6.72
N VAL A 429 -2.64 -39.44 -6.30
CA VAL A 429 -3.28 -40.10 -5.17
C VAL A 429 -3.48 -41.59 -5.45
N ARG A 430 -3.91 -41.99 -6.66
CA ARG A 430 -4.08 -43.41 -7.03
C ARG A 430 -2.76 -44.21 -7.02
N ARG A 431 -1.62 -43.55 -7.19
CA ARG A 431 -0.29 -44.15 -7.10
C ARG A 431 0.25 -44.22 -5.67
N ALA A 432 -0.27 -43.38 -4.78
CA ALA A 432 0.10 -43.37 -3.38
C ALA A 432 -0.63 -44.48 -2.62
N LYS A 433 0.06 -45.10 -1.67
CA LYS A 433 -0.54 -46.05 -0.71
C LYS A 433 -0.48 -45.43 0.69
N ARG A 434 -1.25 -45.94 1.65
CA ARG A 434 -1.18 -45.40 3.02
C ARG A 434 0.20 -45.58 3.66
N ALA A 435 0.90 -46.66 3.31
CA ALA A 435 2.26 -46.96 3.77
C ALA A 435 3.34 -46.11 3.06
N ASP A 436 3.15 -45.81 1.77
CA ASP A 436 4.07 -44.97 0.97
C ASP A 436 3.32 -43.82 0.30
N LYS A 437 3.46 -42.63 0.88
CA LYS A 437 2.79 -41.40 0.45
C LYS A 437 3.67 -40.51 -0.43
N ARG A 438 4.85 -40.94 -0.87
CA ARG A 438 5.85 -40.08 -1.52
C ARG A 438 5.31 -39.23 -2.66
N TRP A 439 4.42 -39.79 -3.49
CA TRP A 439 3.80 -39.13 -4.64
C TRP A 439 2.93 -37.91 -4.29
N VAL A 440 2.49 -37.80 -3.02
CA VAL A 440 1.73 -36.66 -2.52
C VAL A 440 2.55 -35.87 -1.49
N SER A 441 3.28 -36.56 -0.60
CA SER A 441 4.02 -35.91 0.48
C SER A 441 5.26 -35.17 0.01
N TRP A 442 6.02 -35.68 -0.97
CA TRP A 442 7.22 -35.00 -1.46
C TRP A 442 6.89 -33.70 -2.20
N PRO A 443 5.96 -33.66 -3.18
CA PRO A 443 5.57 -32.40 -3.81
C PRO A 443 5.03 -31.39 -2.79
N LYS A 444 4.26 -31.85 -1.79
CA LYS A 444 3.75 -31.00 -0.71
C LYS A 444 4.89 -30.41 0.12
N THR A 445 5.83 -31.24 0.57
CA THR A 445 6.97 -30.79 1.37
C THR A 445 7.89 -29.86 0.56
N ALA A 446 8.13 -30.14 -0.72
CA ALA A 446 8.88 -29.24 -1.60
C ALA A 446 8.19 -27.87 -1.71
N SER A 447 6.88 -27.85 -1.95
CA SER A 447 6.10 -26.61 -1.97
C SER A 447 6.18 -25.85 -0.65
N TRP A 448 6.18 -26.55 0.49
CA TRP A 448 6.34 -25.91 1.79
C TRP A 448 7.71 -25.29 1.99
N LEU A 449 8.77 -25.97 1.58
CA LEU A 449 10.13 -25.43 1.69
C LEU A 449 10.27 -24.17 0.83
N ILE A 450 9.71 -24.18 -0.38
CA ILE A 450 9.64 -22.99 -1.26
C ILE A 450 8.80 -21.89 -0.61
N ALA A 451 7.61 -22.22 -0.09
CA ALA A 451 6.75 -21.26 0.58
C ALA A 451 7.44 -20.60 1.78
N ILE A 452 8.14 -21.37 2.60
CA ILE A 452 8.83 -20.87 3.79
C ILE A 452 10.06 -20.06 3.40
N GLY A 453 10.96 -20.64 2.59
CA GLY A 453 12.25 -20.03 2.27
C GLY A 453 12.14 -18.91 1.25
N PHE A 454 11.58 -19.20 0.08
CA PHE A 454 11.51 -18.26 -1.03
C PHE A 454 10.38 -17.24 -0.86
N ALA A 455 9.12 -17.68 -0.76
CA ALA A 455 8.00 -16.75 -0.63
C ALA A 455 7.99 -16.02 0.72
N GLY A 456 8.24 -16.74 1.81
CA GLY A 456 8.21 -16.22 3.17
C GLY A 456 9.43 -15.39 3.53
N TRP A 457 10.62 -16.00 3.61
CA TRP A 457 11.83 -15.33 4.11
C TRP A 457 12.54 -14.44 3.08
N HIS A 458 12.60 -14.86 1.81
CA HIS A 458 13.33 -14.13 0.78
C HIS A 458 12.52 -12.96 0.21
N GLU A 459 11.29 -13.22 -0.25
CA GLU A 459 10.43 -12.19 -0.85
C GLU A 459 9.50 -11.49 0.13
N LEU A 460 9.36 -11.99 1.36
CA LEU A 460 8.44 -11.43 2.37
C LEU A 460 6.97 -11.39 1.89
N ALA A 461 6.65 -12.21 0.88
CA ALA A 461 5.36 -12.28 0.23
C ALA A 461 4.41 -13.09 1.12
N GLN A 462 3.69 -12.40 1.99
CA GLN A 462 2.77 -13.03 2.94
C GLN A 462 1.43 -12.30 2.92
N PRO A 463 0.40 -12.88 2.28
CA PRO A 463 -0.95 -12.34 2.31
C PRO A 463 -1.45 -12.24 3.76
N SER A 464 -2.15 -11.14 4.05
CA SER A 464 -2.62 -10.76 5.39
C SER A 464 -4.07 -10.29 5.35
N ILE A 465 -4.74 -10.29 6.51
CA ILE A 465 -6.08 -9.74 6.64
C ILE A 465 -6.16 -8.24 6.30
N THR A 466 -5.09 -7.47 6.55
CA THR A 466 -5.08 -6.02 6.28
C THR A 466 -5.39 -5.72 4.82
N GLN A 467 -4.86 -6.50 3.88
CA GLN A 467 -5.11 -6.36 2.45
C GLN A 467 -6.58 -6.63 2.08
N VAL A 468 -7.26 -7.53 2.80
CA VAL A 468 -8.69 -7.75 2.63
C VAL A 468 -9.48 -6.54 3.11
N LEU A 469 -9.10 -5.96 4.26
CA LEU A 469 -9.72 -4.74 4.78
C LEU A 469 -9.50 -3.55 3.84
N THR A 470 -8.28 -3.39 3.32
CA THR A 470 -7.96 -2.36 2.32
C THR A 470 -8.77 -2.55 1.04
N LEU A 471 -8.93 -3.79 0.56
CA LEU A 471 -9.75 -4.10 -0.61
C LEU A 471 -11.22 -3.72 -0.38
N VAL A 472 -11.78 -4.04 0.79
CA VAL A 472 -13.16 -3.68 1.14
C VAL A 472 -13.36 -2.16 1.16
N HIS A 473 -12.41 -1.40 1.72
CA HIS A 473 -12.47 0.07 1.71
C HIS A 473 -12.26 0.66 0.31
N ALA A 474 -11.35 0.11 -0.49
CA ALA A 474 -11.11 0.57 -1.86
C ALA A 474 -12.38 0.45 -2.73
N LEU A 475 -13.23 -0.54 -2.46
CA LEU A 475 -14.54 -0.67 -3.12
C LEU A 475 -15.55 0.41 -2.65
N ALA A 476 -15.39 0.95 -1.44
CA ALA A 476 -16.29 1.97 -0.88
C ALA A 476 -15.83 3.41 -1.15
N SER A 477 -14.51 3.66 -1.16
CA SER A 477 -13.92 5.01 -1.14
C SER A 477 -13.12 5.36 -2.41
N GLY A 478 -13.12 4.48 -3.42
CA GLY A 478 -12.38 4.66 -4.67
C GLY A 478 -11.13 3.77 -4.78
N TRP A 479 -10.81 3.38 -6.01
CA TRP A 479 -9.81 2.36 -6.31
C TRP A 479 -8.47 2.96 -6.77
N ASN A 480 -7.37 2.64 -6.06
CA ASN A 480 -6.00 3.05 -6.46
C ASN A 480 -5.15 1.84 -6.89
N TRP A 481 -4.98 1.66 -8.20
CA TRP A 481 -4.15 0.58 -8.78
C TRP A 481 -2.68 0.66 -8.40
N GLY A 482 -2.14 1.86 -8.14
CA GLY A 482 -0.72 2.06 -7.86
C GLY A 482 -0.26 1.34 -6.60
N LEU A 483 -1.10 1.32 -5.57
CA LEU A 483 -0.79 0.67 -4.29
C LEU A 483 -0.75 -0.85 -4.44
N PHE A 484 -1.77 -1.46 -5.06
CA PHE A 484 -1.84 -2.91 -5.26
C PHE A 484 -0.73 -3.44 -6.16
N LEU A 485 -0.28 -2.66 -7.16
CA LEU A 485 0.80 -3.04 -8.06
C LEU A 485 2.20 -2.80 -7.49
N SER A 486 2.33 -2.12 -6.35
CA SER A 486 3.64 -1.81 -5.77
C SER A 486 4.37 -3.04 -5.21
N ASP A 487 3.64 -4.09 -4.80
CA ASP A 487 4.20 -5.39 -4.39
C ASP A 487 3.79 -6.48 -5.38
N PRO A 488 4.68 -6.86 -6.33
CA PRO A 488 4.34 -7.80 -7.38
C PRO A 488 4.02 -9.20 -6.85
N PHE A 489 4.67 -9.67 -5.78
CA PHE A 489 4.49 -11.04 -5.29
C PHE A 489 3.19 -11.21 -4.53
N ILE A 490 2.87 -10.24 -3.67
CA ILE A 490 1.58 -10.21 -2.97
C ILE A 490 0.45 -10.11 -3.98
N PHE A 491 0.60 -9.27 -5.02
CA PHE A 491 -0.39 -9.15 -6.08
C PHE A 491 -0.61 -10.47 -6.84
N VAL A 492 0.47 -11.14 -7.26
CA VAL A 492 0.40 -12.46 -7.90
C VAL A 492 -0.24 -13.50 -6.99
N PHE A 493 0.07 -13.48 -5.68
CA PHE A 493 -0.58 -14.36 -4.72
C PHE A 493 -2.07 -14.09 -4.61
N TRP A 494 -2.53 -12.84 -4.61
CA TRP A 494 -3.97 -12.53 -4.54
C TRP A 494 -4.72 -13.01 -5.78
N ILE A 495 -4.12 -12.89 -6.97
CA ILE A 495 -4.68 -13.50 -8.20
C ILE A 495 -4.79 -15.02 -8.02
N ALA A 496 -3.71 -15.67 -7.56
CA ALA A 496 -3.71 -17.10 -7.34
C ALA A 496 -4.73 -17.52 -6.27
N ILE A 497 -4.87 -16.76 -5.18
CA ILE A 497 -5.86 -17.01 -4.12
C ILE A 497 -7.27 -16.91 -4.70
N ALA A 498 -7.58 -15.85 -5.45
CA ALA A 498 -8.90 -15.67 -6.06
C ALA A 498 -9.28 -16.86 -6.94
N VAL A 499 -8.38 -17.29 -7.83
CA VAL A 499 -8.60 -18.47 -8.69
C VAL A 499 -8.74 -19.75 -7.86
N THR A 500 -7.80 -20.00 -6.95
CA THR A 500 -7.74 -21.28 -6.22
C THR A 500 -8.89 -21.46 -5.24
N VAL A 501 -9.35 -20.38 -4.59
CA VAL A 501 -10.50 -20.38 -3.69
C VAL A 501 -11.80 -20.70 -4.42
N LEU A 502 -12.00 -20.16 -5.63
CA LEU A 502 -13.19 -20.45 -6.44
C LEU A 502 -13.16 -21.84 -7.07
N VAL A 503 -11.98 -22.37 -7.42
CA VAL A 503 -11.91 -23.69 -8.08
C VAL A 503 -11.88 -24.83 -7.05
N TRP A 504 -10.97 -24.79 -6.07
CA TRP A 504 -10.74 -25.88 -5.10
C TRP A 504 -11.08 -25.52 -3.65
N GLY A 505 -11.39 -24.25 -3.37
CA GLY A 505 -11.53 -23.73 -2.01
C GLY A 505 -10.20 -23.27 -1.42
N ARG A 506 -10.25 -22.65 -0.24
CA ARG A 506 -9.07 -22.06 0.44
C ARG A 506 -7.95 -23.05 0.78
N GLY A 507 -8.24 -24.35 0.77
CA GLY A 507 -7.30 -25.37 1.22
C GLY A 507 -6.05 -25.48 0.36
N LEU A 508 -6.11 -25.07 -0.92
CA LEU A 508 -4.95 -25.08 -1.80
C LEU A 508 -3.93 -24.04 -1.34
N PHE A 509 -4.37 -22.79 -1.17
CA PHE A 509 -3.51 -21.74 -0.62
C PHE A 509 -3.07 -22.05 0.82
N CYS A 510 -4.02 -22.21 1.75
CA CYS A 510 -3.70 -22.39 3.17
C CYS A 510 -2.88 -23.66 3.46
N GLY A 511 -3.07 -24.73 2.68
CA GLY A 511 -2.43 -26.03 2.90
C GLY A 511 -1.09 -26.22 2.18
N TRP A 512 -0.85 -25.52 1.06
CA TRP A 512 0.31 -25.79 0.17
C TRP A 512 1.16 -24.56 -0.14
N LEU A 513 0.57 -23.37 -0.26
CA LEU A 513 1.26 -22.15 -0.69
C LEU A 513 1.55 -21.18 0.46
N CYS A 514 0.70 -21.14 1.49
CA CYS A 514 0.85 -20.21 2.61
C CYS A 514 2.15 -20.48 3.39
N PRO A 515 3.10 -19.52 3.47
CA PRO A 515 4.37 -19.68 4.19
C PRO A 515 4.17 -20.07 5.65
N PHE A 516 3.36 -19.31 6.39
CA PHE A 516 3.12 -19.58 7.81
C PHE A 516 2.42 -20.93 8.06
N GLY A 517 1.44 -21.26 7.22
CA GLY A 517 0.76 -22.54 7.30
C GLY A 517 1.74 -23.71 7.09
N SER A 518 2.58 -23.59 6.06
CA SER A 518 3.62 -24.56 5.73
C SER A 518 4.60 -24.75 6.89
N LEU A 519 5.07 -23.65 7.50
CA LEU A 519 5.94 -23.68 8.67
C LEU A 519 5.29 -24.43 9.84
N SER A 520 4.02 -24.13 10.14
CA SER A 520 3.29 -24.73 11.25
C SER A 520 3.08 -26.25 11.08
N GLU A 521 2.77 -26.73 9.86
CA GLU A 521 2.64 -28.18 9.61
C GLU A 521 3.99 -28.89 9.56
N LEU A 522 5.03 -28.23 9.01
CA LEU A 522 6.38 -28.78 9.00
C LEU A 522 6.90 -28.96 10.42
N LEU A 523 6.71 -27.96 11.30
CA LEU A 523 7.06 -28.05 12.72
C LEU A 523 6.33 -29.19 13.43
N TYR A 524 5.03 -29.36 13.17
CA TYR A 524 4.25 -30.48 13.70
C TYR A 524 4.81 -31.85 13.27
N LYS A 525 5.24 -31.98 12.01
CA LYS A 525 5.84 -33.22 11.48
C LYS A 525 7.24 -33.48 12.04
N ILE A 526 8.07 -32.43 12.16
CA ILE A 526 9.41 -32.54 12.75
C ILE A 526 9.29 -32.98 14.21
N ALA A 527 8.43 -32.35 15.01
CA ALA A 527 8.19 -32.74 16.39
C ALA A 527 7.75 -34.20 16.52
N ARG A 528 6.93 -34.69 15.59
CA ARG A 528 6.54 -36.10 15.54
C ARG A 528 7.72 -37.02 15.25
N ALA A 529 8.63 -36.61 14.37
CA ALA A 529 9.82 -37.38 14.01
C ALA A 529 10.87 -37.38 15.13
N THR A 530 10.97 -36.31 15.93
CA THR A 530 11.90 -36.18 17.06
C THR A 530 11.40 -36.80 18.37
N GLY A 531 10.34 -37.61 18.33
CA GLY A 531 9.86 -38.39 19.47
C GLY A 531 8.74 -37.74 20.30
N LEU A 532 8.31 -36.51 20.01
CA LEU A 532 7.22 -35.83 20.73
C LEU A 532 5.81 -36.31 20.34
N LYS A 533 5.70 -37.43 19.62
CA LYS A 533 4.44 -37.99 19.13
C LYS A 533 3.42 -38.26 20.25
N SER A 534 3.88 -38.65 21.44
CA SER A 534 3.01 -38.96 22.59
C SER A 534 2.26 -37.74 23.13
N LEU A 535 2.85 -36.54 22.98
CA LEU A 535 2.26 -35.26 23.41
C LEU A 535 1.30 -34.69 22.36
N GLN A 536 1.35 -35.19 21.12
CA GLN A 536 0.47 -34.73 20.05
C GLN A 536 -0.93 -35.33 20.20
N ARG A 537 -1.93 -34.47 20.46
CA ARG A 537 -3.33 -34.89 20.59
C ARG A 537 -4.25 -34.02 19.74
N LYS A 538 -5.31 -34.66 19.25
CA LYS A 538 -6.44 -33.95 18.63
C LYS A 538 -7.28 -33.34 19.73
N LEU A 539 -7.71 -32.09 19.54
CA LEU A 539 -8.69 -31.50 20.45
C LEU A 539 -10.01 -32.29 20.37
N PRO A 540 -10.69 -32.50 21.51
CA PRO A 540 -12.04 -33.04 21.54
C PRO A 540 -13.01 -32.24 20.65
N ALA A 541 -13.98 -32.92 20.05
CA ALA A 541 -14.88 -32.32 19.04
C ALA A 541 -15.65 -31.10 19.56
N HIS A 542 -16.07 -31.09 20.83
CA HIS A 542 -16.80 -29.96 21.42
C HIS A 542 -15.93 -28.69 21.49
N TRP A 543 -14.68 -28.82 21.95
CA TRP A 543 -13.72 -27.72 21.98
C TRP A 543 -13.30 -27.28 20.58
N HIS A 544 -13.05 -28.23 19.68
CA HIS A 544 -12.71 -27.93 18.28
C HIS A 544 -13.81 -27.09 17.62
N ASN A 545 -15.08 -27.51 17.73
CA ASN A 545 -16.20 -26.82 17.10
C ASN A 545 -16.45 -25.42 17.68
N ARG A 546 -16.17 -25.21 18.98
CA ARG A 546 -16.26 -23.87 19.60
C ARG A 546 -15.11 -22.96 19.19
N LEU A 547 -13.86 -23.43 19.35
CA LEU A 547 -12.67 -22.63 19.06
C LEU A 547 -12.56 -22.25 17.58
N ARG A 548 -13.10 -23.06 16.67
CA ARG A 548 -13.10 -22.76 15.24
C ARG A 548 -13.98 -21.58 14.87
N LYS A 549 -14.95 -21.21 15.71
CA LYS A 549 -15.75 -19.99 15.52
C LYS A 549 -14.95 -18.72 15.83
N LEU A 550 -13.90 -18.83 16.65
CA LEU A 550 -13.11 -17.68 17.11
C LEU A 550 -12.47 -16.92 15.93
N LYS A 551 -11.88 -17.60 14.94
CA LYS A 551 -11.33 -16.92 13.75
C LYS A 551 -12.36 -16.07 12.99
N TYR A 552 -13.64 -16.49 12.97
CA TYR A 552 -14.71 -15.74 12.33
C TYR A 552 -15.14 -14.54 13.19
N ALA A 553 -15.16 -14.71 14.51
CA ALA A 553 -15.39 -13.60 15.43
C ALA A 553 -14.28 -12.55 15.34
N VAL A 554 -13.01 -12.97 15.33
CA VAL A 554 -11.85 -12.07 15.12
C VAL A 554 -11.96 -11.35 13.78
N PHE A 555 -12.27 -12.05 12.69
CA PHE A 555 -12.47 -11.42 11.38
C PHE A 555 -13.60 -10.39 11.40
N ALA A 556 -14.75 -10.72 12.01
CA ALA A 556 -15.87 -9.79 12.13
C ALA A 556 -15.52 -8.54 12.94
N VAL A 557 -14.82 -8.70 14.07
CA VAL A 557 -14.34 -7.57 14.89
C VAL A 557 -13.38 -6.69 14.11
N LEU A 558 -12.40 -7.27 13.41
CA LEU A 558 -11.47 -6.50 12.58
C LEU A 558 -12.17 -5.74 11.47
N LEU A 559 -13.15 -6.36 10.81
CA LEU A 559 -13.95 -5.73 9.77
C LEU A 559 -14.77 -4.55 10.34
N VAL A 560 -15.45 -4.75 11.47
CA VAL A 560 -16.23 -3.69 12.12
C VAL A 560 -15.33 -2.54 12.56
N VAL A 561 -14.23 -2.83 13.26
CA VAL A 561 -13.28 -1.80 13.70
C VAL A 561 -12.68 -1.05 12.51
N SER A 562 -12.47 -1.71 11.36
CA SER A 562 -11.90 -1.05 10.19
C SER A 562 -12.79 0.03 9.59
N PHE A 563 -14.12 -0.08 9.73
CA PHE A 563 -15.05 0.98 9.34
C PHE A 563 -15.08 2.16 10.32
N PHE A 564 -14.72 1.94 11.59
CA PHE A 564 -14.62 3.00 12.59
C PHE A 564 -13.25 3.68 12.58
N SER A 565 -12.17 2.91 12.44
CA SER A 565 -10.81 3.44 12.42
C SER A 565 -9.84 2.42 11.80
N MET A 566 -9.37 2.73 10.59
CA MET A 566 -8.40 1.88 9.88
C MET A 566 -7.09 1.66 10.67
N PRO A 567 -6.48 2.69 11.32
CA PRO A 567 -5.28 2.49 12.15
C PRO A 567 -5.48 1.48 13.29
N TRP A 568 -6.63 1.51 13.95
CA TRP A 568 -6.94 0.54 15.01
C TRP A 568 -7.11 -0.87 14.46
N ALA A 569 -7.75 -1.03 13.30
CA ALA A 569 -7.90 -2.33 12.66
C ALA A 569 -6.54 -2.93 12.27
N GLU A 570 -5.60 -2.13 11.77
CA GLU A 570 -4.24 -2.59 11.46
C GLU A 570 -3.46 -3.02 12.70
N LYS A 571 -3.60 -2.28 13.81
CA LYS A 571 -2.99 -2.64 15.10
C LYS A 571 -3.57 -3.94 15.65
N LEU A 572 -4.89 -4.15 15.54
CA LEU A 572 -5.53 -5.40 15.97
C LEU A 572 -5.21 -6.57 15.03
N ALA A 573 -4.94 -6.30 13.74
CA ALA A 573 -4.52 -7.31 12.77
C ALA A 573 -3.15 -7.94 13.10
N GLU A 574 -2.39 -7.38 14.04
CA GLU A 574 -1.18 -7.99 14.61
C GLU A 574 -1.42 -9.33 15.33
N ILE A 575 -2.69 -9.72 15.52
CA ILE A 575 -3.05 -11.08 15.88
C ILE A 575 -2.52 -12.12 14.87
N GLU A 576 -2.17 -11.70 13.66
CA GLU A 576 -1.48 -12.52 12.68
C GLU A 576 0.02 -12.65 13.01
N PRO A 577 0.52 -13.86 13.34
CA PRO A 577 1.92 -14.09 13.71
C PRO A 577 2.89 -13.98 12.51
N PHE A 578 2.35 -13.70 11.32
CA PHE A 578 3.06 -13.59 10.05
C PHE A 578 4.19 -12.56 10.12
N LYS A 579 3.89 -11.42 10.72
CA LYS A 579 4.80 -10.29 10.84
C LYS A 579 6.01 -10.63 11.70
N THR A 580 5.77 -11.23 12.86
CA THR A 580 6.84 -11.69 13.77
C THR A 580 7.66 -12.83 13.15
N THR A 581 7.04 -13.66 12.30
CA THR A 581 7.71 -14.83 11.70
C THR A 581 8.63 -14.44 10.55
N PHE A 582 8.10 -13.71 9.55
CA PHE A 582 8.79 -13.49 8.28
C PHE A 582 9.27 -12.05 8.09
N LEU A 583 8.47 -11.05 8.49
CA LEU A 583 8.75 -9.64 8.18
C LEU A 583 9.76 -9.01 9.15
N VAL A 584 9.57 -9.17 10.46
CA VAL A 584 10.38 -8.52 11.51
C VAL A 584 11.49 -9.42 12.03
N GLY A 585 11.17 -10.70 12.14
CA GLY A 585 11.91 -11.65 12.95
C GLY A 585 11.64 -11.51 14.45
N VAL A 586 11.84 -12.61 15.17
CA VAL A 586 11.55 -12.73 16.61
C VAL A 586 12.46 -11.83 17.46
N LEU A 587 13.69 -11.59 17.02
CA LEU A 587 14.70 -10.85 17.79
C LEU A 587 14.48 -9.33 17.78
N ASN A 588 13.82 -8.80 16.75
CA ASN A 588 13.62 -7.36 16.58
C ASN A 588 12.23 -6.90 17.05
N ARG A 589 11.45 -7.80 17.67
CA ARG A 589 10.04 -7.60 18.00
C ARG A 589 9.86 -7.37 19.50
N ALA A 590 8.92 -6.48 19.86
CA ALA A 590 8.60 -6.26 21.27
C ALA A 590 8.11 -7.55 21.96
N TRP A 591 8.46 -7.71 23.23
CA TRP A 591 8.27 -8.94 23.98
C TRP A 591 6.83 -9.50 24.00
N PRO A 592 5.74 -8.69 24.01
CA PRO A 592 4.38 -9.26 24.03
C PRO A 592 4.06 -10.03 22.74
N PHE A 593 4.51 -9.52 21.59
CA PHE A 593 4.31 -10.18 20.30
C PHE A 593 5.18 -11.42 20.14
N VAL A 594 6.39 -11.41 20.72
CA VAL A 594 7.26 -12.57 20.78
C VAL A 594 6.64 -13.65 21.66
N LEU A 595 6.08 -13.28 22.81
CA LEU A 595 5.39 -14.21 23.69
C LEU A 595 4.17 -14.84 23.00
N PHE A 596 3.33 -14.03 22.36
CA PHE A 596 2.20 -14.51 21.58
C PHE A 596 2.62 -15.44 20.44
N TRP A 597 3.63 -15.04 19.66
CA TRP A 597 4.20 -15.85 18.60
C TRP A 597 4.72 -17.20 19.13
N THR A 598 5.44 -17.17 20.26
CA THR A 598 5.98 -18.37 20.91
C THR A 598 4.87 -19.30 21.37
N ALA A 599 3.78 -18.75 21.93
CA ALA A 599 2.62 -19.55 22.31
C ALA A 599 1.96 -20.21 21.08
N VAL A 600 1.81 -19.48 19.97
CA VAL A 600 1.18 -19.98 18.74
C VAL A 600 2.05 -21.03 18.03
N VAL A 601 3.33 -20.74 17.85
CA VAL A 601 4.29 -21.67 17.22
C VAL A 601 4.55 -22.87 18.11
N GLY A 602 4.69 -22.66 19.43
CA GLY A 602 4.78 -23.73 20.42
C GLY A 602 3.54 -24.62 20.42
N ALA A 603 2.33 -24.05 20.32
CA ALA A 603 1.11 -24.84 20.17
C ALA A 603 1.10 -25.71 18.89
N SER A 604 1.81 -25.27 17.84
CA SER A 604 1.92 -26.01 16.56
C SER A 604 2.73 -27.31 16.69
N ILE A 605 3.52 -27.46 17.76
CA ILE A 605 4.24 -28.71 18.07
C ILE A 605 3.25 -29.80 18.53
N PHE A 606 2.25 -29.41 19.31
CA PHE A 606 1.28 -30.33 19.93
C PHE A 606 0.04 -30.57 19.09
N VAL A 607 -0.45 -29.53 18.41
CA VAL A 607 -1.67 -29.55 17.59
C VAL A 607 -1.30 -29.17 16.18
N GLU A 608 -1.81 -29.89 15.19
CA GLU A 608 -1.56 -29.56 13.78
C GLU A 608 -2.21 -28.21 13.43
N ARG A 609 -1.42 -27.20 13.04
CA ARG A 609 -1.89 -25.88 12.56
C ARG A 609 -2.96 -25.19 13.44
N PRO A 610 -2.69 -24.91 14.72
CA PRO A 610 -3.69 -24.37 15.66
C PRO A 610 -4.15 -22.97 15.25
N PHE A 611 -3.22 -22.10 14.86
CA PHE A 611 -3.53 -20.74 14.40
C PHE A 611 -4.46 -20.74 13.19
N CYS A 612 -4.13 -21.51 12.15
CA CYS A 612 -4.92 -21.60 10.92
C CYS A 612 -6.33 -22.14 11.15
N LYS A 613 -6.54 -22.96 12.19
CA LYS A 613 -7.85 -23.54 12.53
C LYS A 613 -8.69 -22.63 13.40
N TYR A 614 -8.08 -21.91 14.35
CA TYR A 614 -8.83 -21.28 15.44
C TYR A 614 -8.73 -19.75 15.47
N LEU A 615 -7.67 -19.15 14.93
CA LEU A 615 -7.41 -17.72 15.13
C LEU A 615 -7.19 -16.91 13.84
N CYS A 616 -6.78 -17.54 12.75
CA CYS A 616 -6.39 -16.86 11.50
C CYS A 616 -7.58 -16.12 10.83
N PRO A 617 -7.63 -14.78 10.87
CA PRO A 617 -8.72 -14.01 10.29
C PRO A 617 -8.70 -14.05 8.75
N LEU A 618 -7.51 -14.03 8.12
CA LEU A 618 -7.37 -14.28 6.69
C LEU A 618 -7.95 -15.65 6.28
N GLY A 619 -7.69 -16.68 7.08
CA GLY A 619 -8.26 -18.01 6.84
C GLY A 619 -9.79 -18.04 6.94
N ALA A 620 -10.37 -17.18 7.79
CA ALA A 620 -11.81 -17.01 7.91
C ALA A 620 -12.41 -16.28 6.70
N SER A 621 -11.78 -15.19 6.25
CA SER A 621 -12.24 -14.42 5.08
C SER A 621 -12.22 -15.28 3.81
N LEU A 622 -11.15 -16.05 3.58
CA LEU A 622 -11.04 -16.96 2.42
C LEU A 622 -11.99 -18.17 2.50
N ALA A 623 -12.49 -18.53 3.68
CA ALA A 623 -13.41 -19.66 3.84
C ALA A 623 -14.81 -19.36 3.31
N LEU A 624 -15.24 -18.09 3.34
CA LEU A 624 -16.57 -17.66 2.87
C LEU A 624 -16.77 -17.92 1.37
N PRO A 625 -15.96 -17.37 0.46
CA PRO A 625 -16.07 -17.66 -0.97
C PRO A 625 -15.75 -19.13 -1.30
N GLY A 626 -14.91 -19.81 -0.49
CA GLY A 626 -14.60 -21.23 -0.67
C GLY A 626 -15.79 -22.18 -0.57
N ARG A 627 -16.95 -21.73 -0.06
CA ARG A 627 -18.21 -22.49 -0.13
C ARG A 627 -18.70 -22.69 -1.57
N LEU A 628 -18.43 -21.72 -2.44
CA LEU A 628 -18.87 -21.67 -3.84
C LEU A 628 -17.96 -22.48 -4.77
N ARG A 629 -17.03 -23.27 -4.22
CA ARG A 629 -16.03 -23.96 -5.04
C ARG A 629 -16.66 -24.89 -6.08
N VAL A 630 -16.06 -24.92 -7.26
CA VAL A 630 -16.50 -25.77 -8.38
C VAL A 630 -16.15 -27.24 -8.13
N ILE A 631 -14.93 -27.54 -7.71
CA ILE A 631 -14.41 -28.90 -7.61
C ILE A 631 -14.47 -29.42 -6.17
N LYS A 632 -15.20 -30.52 -5.97
CA LYS A 632 -15.38 -31.18 -4.65
C LYS A 632 -14.49 -32.42 -4.52
N LEU A 633 -14.18 -32.80 -3.28
CA LEU A 633 -13.55 -34.09 -2.98
C LEU A 633 -14.63 -35.15 -2.89
N GLU A 634 -14.42 -36.28 -3.56
CA GLU A 634 -15.38 -37.37 -3.61
C GLU A 634 -15.38 -38.21 -2.33
N ARG A 635 -16.56 -38.76 -2.01
CA ARG A 635 -16.80 -39.66 -0.87
C ARG A 635 -17.74 -40.76 -1.32
N LYS A 636 -17.55 -41.96 -0.76
CA LYS A 636 -18.45 -43.09 -1.02
C LYS A 636 -19.67 -43.03 -0.11
N PRO A 637 -20.81 -43.62 -0.48
CA PRO A 637 -21.97 -43.73 0.41
C PRO A 637 -21.64 -44.38 1.76
N GLU A 638 -20.77 -45.40 1.77
CA GLU A 638 -20.36 -46.15 2.96
C GLU A 638 -19.43 -45.35 3.89
N CYS A 639 -18.97 -44.17 3.44
CA CYS A 639 -18.14 -43.28 4.26
C CYS A 639 -18.92 -42.64 5.41
N THR A 640 -20.26 -42.68 5.37
CA THR A 640 -21.15 -42.18 6.42
C THR A 640 -21.05 -42.98 7.70
N SER A 641 -20.73 -44.29 7.63
CA SER A 641 -20.61 -45.18 8.80
C SER A 641 -19.18 -45.61 9.11
N CYS A 642 -18.25 -45.54 8.14
CA CYS A 642 -16.89 -46.05 8.29
C CYS A 642 -15.98 -45.19 9.19
N HIS A 643 -16.13 -43.86 9.17
CA HIS A 643 -15.32 -42.85 9.90
C HIS A 643 -13.78 -42.94 9.85
N ALA A 644 -13.18 -43.90 9.14
CA ALA A 644 -11.73 -44.14 9.13
C ALA A 644 -10.92 -42.92 8.67
N CYS A 645 -11.41 -42.18 7.67
CA CYS A 645 -10.76 -40.94 7.22
C CYS A 645 -10.85 -39.81 8.25
N ALA A 646 -11.91 -39.76 9.08
CA ALA A 646 -12.09 -38.73 10.10
C ALA A 646 -11.04 -38.88 11.21
N VAL A 647 -10.75 -40.13 11.61
CA VAL A 647 -9.68 -40.46 12.56
C VAL A 647 -8.32 -39.97 12.08
N GLY A 648 -8.06 -40.01 10.76
CA GLY A 648 -6.82 -39.50 10.15
C GLY A 648 -6.81 -38.00 9.83
N CYS A 649 -7.95 -37.31 9.89
CA CYS A 649 -8.06 -35.91 9.45
C CYS A 649 -7.46 -34.94 10.48
N GLY A 650 -6.30 -34.37 10.17
CA GLY A 650 -5.58 -33.41 11.01
C GLY A 650 -6.31 -32.08 11.25
N SER A 651 -7.01 -31.61 10.23
CA SER A 651 -7.84 -30.40 10.31
C SER A 651 -9.18 -30.62 11.00
N GLN A 652 -9.56 -31.88 11.27
CA GLN A 652 -10.87 -32.28 11.79
C GLN A 652 -12.05 -31.74 10.94
N ALA A 653 -11.84 -31.66 9.62
CA ALA A 653 -12.85 -31.16 8.67
C ALA A 653 -13.86 -32.23 8.23
N ILE A 654 -13.79 -33.46 8.74
CA ILE A 654 -14.76 -34.52 8.42
C ILE A 654 -15.73 -34.65 9.58
N ASP A 655 -17.01 -34.40 9.32
CA ASP A 655 -18.06 -34.45 10.33
C ASP A 655 -18.44 -35.91 10.72
N PRO A 656 -19.24 -36.10 11.79
CA PRO A 656 -19.74 -37.41 12.17
C PRO A 656 -20.65 -38.08 11.12
N ALA A 657 -21.10 -37.36 10.10
CA ALA A 657 -21.83 -37.94 8.97
C ALA A 657 -20.88 -38.32 7.80
N GLY A 658 -19.57 -38.16 7.97
CA GLY A 658 -18.57 -38.50 6.97
C GLY A 658 -18.41 -37.48 5.83
N ARG A 659 -19.06 -36.30 5.92
CA ARG A 659 -18.97 -35.20 4.95
C ARG A 659 -17.75 -34.32 5.24
N ILE A 660 -17.18 -33.75 4.19
CA ILE A 660 -16.04 -32.84 4.30
C ILE A 660 -16.57 -31.40 4.35
N ASP A 661 -16.30 -30.69 5.45
CA ASP A 661 -16.55 -29.26 5.59
C ASP A 661 -15.51 -28.48 4.74
N PRO A 662 -15.94 -27.78 3.68
CA PRO A 662 -15.02 -27.07 2.80
C PRO A 662 -14.45 -25.80 3.41
N MET A 663 -15.12 -25.23 4.41
CA MET A 663 -14.63 -24.06 5.11
C MET A 663 -13.46 -24.43 6.02
N GLU A 664 -13.24 -25.72 6.28
CA GLU A 664 -12.21 -26.23 7.20
C GLU A 664 -11.18 -27.15 6.55
N CYS A 665 -11.48 -27.71 5.38
CA CYS A 665 -10.57 -28.59 4.67
C CYS A 665 -9.32 -27.83 4.18
N LEU A 666 -8.13 -28.31 4.57
CA LEU A 666 -6.84 -27.78 4.12
C LEU A 666 -6.25 -28.56 2.93
N LEU A 667 -7.06 -29.38 2.25
CA LEU A 667 -6.68 -30.18 1.08
C LEU A 667 -5.33 -30.92 1.24
N CYS A 668 -5.13 -31.60 2.37
CA CYS A 668 -3.92 -32.41 2.59
C CYS A 668 -3.85 -33.69 1.73
N LEU A 669 -4.97 -34.08 1.11
CA LEU A 669 -5.16 -35.27 0.27
C LEU A 669 -4.98 -36.63 0.98
N ASP A 670 -4.71 -36.67 2.28
CA ASP A 670 -4.57 -37.94 3.03
C ASP A 670 -5.83 -38.82 2.99
N CYS A 671 -7.02 -38.19 3.06
CA CYS A 671 -8.29 -38.92 2.94
C CYS A 671 -8.50 -39.48 1.53
N MET A 672 -7.99 -38.81 0.49
CA MET A 672 -8.05 -39.27 -0.88
C MET A 672 -7.07 -40.44 -1.10
N VAL A 673 -5.88 -40.42 -0.49
CA VAL A 673 -4.95 -41.57 -0.55
C VAL A 673 -5.60 -42.79 0.09
N MET A 674 -6.25 -42.61 1.24
CA MET A 674 -7.00 -43.69 1.88
C MET A 674 -8.20 -44.14 1.04
N TYR A 675 -8.87 -43.23 0.33
CA TYR A 675 -10.05 -43.53 -0.49
C TYR A 675 -9.77 -44.55 -1.60
N TYR A 676 -8.60 -44.46 -2.24
CA TYR A 676 -8.18 -45.34 -3.34
C TYR A 676 -7.35 -46.56 -2.90
N ASP A 677 -6.89 -46.61 -1.65
CA ASP A 677 -6.06 -47.71 -1.16
C ASP A 677 -6.90 -48.95 -0.80
N ALA A 678 -6.77 -49.98 -1.63
CA ALA A 678 -7.40 -51.29 -1.48
C ALA A 678 -7.19 -51.97 -0.12
N HIS A 679 -6.07 -51.70 0.56
CA HIS A 679 -5.77 -52.32 1.85
C HIS A 679 -6.30 -51.50 3.02
N SER A 680 -6.28 -50.18 2.90
CA SER A 680 -6.57 -49.26 4.00
C SER A 680 -8.01 -48.78 4.06
N CYS A 681 -8.71 -48.75 2.92
CA CYS A 681 -10.12 -48.35 2.84
C CYS A 681 -11.01 -49.51 3.30
N PRO A 682 -11.78 -49.42 4.40
CA PRO A 682 -12.54 -50.57 4.91
C PRO A 682 -13.53 -51.19 3.90
N PRO A 683 -14.29 -50.40 3.10
CA PRO A 683 -15.11 -50.96 2.02
C PRO A 683 -14.30 -51.76 0.98
N LEU A 684 -13.15 -51.24 0.52
CA LEU A 684 -12.32 -51.93 -0.46
C LEU A 684 -11.60 -53.14 0.13
N SER A 685 -11.17 -53.05 1.39
CA SER A 685 -10.53 -54.15 2.10
C SER A 685 -11.50 -55.31 2.30
N LYS A 686 -12.78 -55.02 2.61
CA LYS A 686 -13.85 -56.02 2.69
C LYS A 686 -14.12 -56.67 1.33
N GLU A 687 -14.22 -55.87 0.27
CA GLU A 687 -14.41 -56.36 -1.10
C GLU A 687 -13.24 -57.25 -1.55
N ARG A 688 -11.99 -56.81 -1.31
CA ARG A 688 -10.78 -57.54 -1.66
C ARG A 688 -10.75 -58.91 -0.99
N LYS A 689 -10.93 -58.96 0.33
CA LYS A 689 -10.97 -60.21 1.10
C LYS A 689 -12.06 -61.16 0.60
N ARG A 690 -13.22 -60.63 0.19
CA ARG A 690 -14.30 -61.44 -0.40
C ARG A 690 -13.88 -62.05 -1.75
N ARG A 691 -13.27 -61.25 -2.64
CA ARG A 691 -12.79 -61.72 -3.94
C ARG A 691 -11.65 -62.72 -3.81
N GLU A 692 -10.67 -62.45 -2.94
CA GLU A 692 -9.57 -63.36 -2.60
C GLU A 692 -10.11 -64.71 -2.11
N LYS A 693 -11.09 -64.70 -1.18
CA LYS A 693 -11.73 -65.93 -0.67
C LYS A 693 -12.50 -66.69 -1.76
N ALA A 694 -13.07 -65.97 -2.73
CA ALA A 694 -13.85 -66.54 -3.82
C ALA A 694 -12.99 -66.91 -5.07
N GLY A 695 -11.66 -66.73 -5.02
CA GLY A 695 -10.78 -66.96 -6.16
C GLY A 695 -11.01 -66.01 -7.35
N LEU A 696 -11.68 -64.87 -7.14
CA LEU A 696 -11.98 -63.90 -8.19
C LEU A 696 -10.79 -62.95 -8.42
N PRO A 697 -10.53 -62.52 -9.67
CA PRO A 697 -9.45 -61.58 -9.97
C PRO A 697 -9.65 -60.22 -9.29
N LEU A 698 -8.55 -59.63 -8.82
CA LEU A 698 -8.50 -58.28 -8.28
C LEU A 698 -8.27 -57.27 -9.41
N THR A 699 -9.36 -56.66 -9.88
CA THR A 699 -9.30 -55.59 -10.88
C THR A 699 -8.69 -54.30 -10.29
N PRO A 700 -8.20 -53.36 -11.12
CA PRO A 700 -7.78 -52.05 -10.63
C PRO A 700 -8.94 -51.27 -9.98
N VAL A 701 -8.61 -50.37 -9.05
CA VAL A 701 -9.58 -49.43 -8.48
C VAL A 701 -9.82 -48.28 -9.47
N GLY A 702 -11.08 -48.11 -9.90
CA GLY A 702 -11.53 -47.10 -10.85
C GLY A 702 -11.60 -45.69 -10.28
N LYS A 703 -12.04 -44.72 -11.09
CA LYS A 703 -12.18 -43.30 -10.69
C LYS A 703 -13.21 -43.09 -9.59
N ASP A 704 -14.28 -43.87 -9.60
CA ASP A 704 -15.29 -43.93 -8.53
C ASP A 704 -14.72 -44.51 -7.20
N GLY A 705 -13.45 -44.89 -7.20
CA GLY A 705 -12.71 -45.53 -6.12
C GLY A 705 -13.23 -46.91 -5.78
N ARG A 706 -13.94 -47.61 -6.66
CA ARG A 706 -14.36 -49.01 -6.47
C ARG A 706 -13.54 -49.92 -7.36
N TYR A 707 -13.50 -51.21 -7.05
CA TYR A 707 -12.95 -52.19 -7.97
C TYR A 707 -13.77 -52.19 -9.26
N ILE A 708 -13.11 -52.10 -10.41
CA ILE A 708 -13.79 -52.21 -11.71
C ILE A 708 -14.55 -53.55 -11.73
N PRO A 709 -15.85 -53.59 -12.09
CA PRO A 709 -16.59 -54.83 -12.17
C PRO A 709 -15.89 -55.85 -13.06
N ILE A 710 -15.93 -57.13 -12.67
CA ILE A 710 -15.48 -58.22 -13.53
C ILE A 710 -16.65 -58.42 -14.50
N GLU A 711 -16.48 -58.00 -15.75
CA GLU A 711 -17.44 -58.37 -16.80
C GLU A 711 -17.46 -59.90 -16.89
N ARG A 712 -18.63 -60.50 -16.65
CA ARG A 712 -18.84 -61.91 -16.94
C ARG A 712 -18.95 -62.01 -18.46
N VAL A 713 -17.89 -62.50 -19.10
CA VAL A 713 -17.98 -63.03 -20.47
C VAL A 713 -18.75 -64.34 -20.41
#